data_AF-A0A6J3IFW1-F1
#
_entry.id   AF-A0A6J3IFW1-F1
#
_cell.length_a   1.000
_cell.length_b   1.000
_cell.length_c   1.000
_cell.angle_alpha   90.00
_cell.angle_beta   90.00
_cell.angle_gamma   90.00
#
_symmetry.space_group_name_H-M   'P 1'
#
loop_
_entity.id
_entity.type
_entity.pdbx_description
1 polymer ?
#
loop_
_entity_poly.entity_id
_entity_poly.type
_entity_poly.pdbx_seq_one_letter_code
_entity_poly.pdbx_strand_id
1 'polypeptide(L)'
;MRWFTKLPPVLTFELSRFEFNQSLGQPEKIHNKLEFPQIIYMDRYMYRSKELIRNKRECIRKLKEEINVLQQKLERYVKYGSGPARFPLPDMLKYVIEFASTKPASESCPPESDTHMTLPLSSVHCSVPDQTSKESTSTESSSQDVESTFSSEDSQHKSKPLTSSRSSMEMPAQPAPRTVTDEEINFVKTCLQRWRSEIEQDIQDLKNCIASTTQTVEQMYCDPLLRQVPYRLHAVLVHEGQANAGHYWAYIYNQPRQSWLKYNDISVTESSWEEVERDSYGGLRNVSAYCLMYINDKLPHFNAEAAPNESDQMSEVEALSVELKHYIQEDNWRFEQEVEEWEEEQSCKIPQMESSTNSSSQDFSTSQEPSVASSHGVRCLSSEHAVIVKEQTAQAIANTARAYEKSGVEAALSEAFHEEYSRLYQLAKETPTSHSDPRLQHVLVYFFQNEAPKRVVERTLLEQFADKNLSYDERSISIMKVAQAKLKEIGPDDMNMEEYKKWHEDYSLFRKVSVYLLTGLELYQKGKYQEALSYLVYAYQSNAALLMKGPRRGVKESVIALYRRKCLLELNAKAASLFETNDDHSVTEGINVMNELIIPCIHLIINNDISKDDLDAIEVMRNHWCSYLGQDIAENLQLCLGEFLPRLLDPSAEIIVLKEPPTIRPNSPYDLCSRFAAVMESIQGVSTVTVK
;
A
#
# COMPACT_ATOMS: atom_id res chain seq x y z
N MET A 1 -29.89 29.61 -6.96
CA MET A 1 -28.42 29.75 -7.15
C MET A 1 -27.87 30.79 -6.20
N ARG A 2 -26.75 30.49 -5.55
CA ARG A 2 -26.05 31.39 -4.62
C ARG A 2 -24.98 32.18 -5.38
N TRP A 3 -24.65 33.37 -4.89
CA TRP A 3 -23.65 34.28 -5.47
C TRP A 3 -22.76 34.81 -4.36
N PHE A 4 -21.44 34.89 -4.59
CA PHE A 4 -20.52 35.49 -3.63
C PHE A 4 -20.64 37.02 -3.65
N THR A 5 -20.86 37.63 -2.49
CA THR A 5 -20.90 39.10 -2.33
C THR A 5 -19.53 39.66 -1.95
N LYS A 6 -18.80 38.93 -1.09
CA LYS A 6 -17.42 39.22 -0.66
C LYS A 6 -16.64 37.90 -0.61
N LEU A 7 -15.37 37.95 -0.98
CA LEU A 7 -14.44 36.82 -0.91
C LEU A 7 -13.34 37.11 0.13
N PRO A 8 -12.91 36.11 0.90
CA PRO A 8 -11.77 36.25 1.80
C PRO A 8 -10.43 36.33 1.04
N PRO A 9 -9.38 36.93 1.62
CA PRO A 9 -8.01 36.90 1.09
C PRO A 9 -7.50 35.48 0.77
N VAL A 10 -7.81 34.54 1.66
CA VAL A 10 -7.52 33.11 1.53
C VAL A 10 -8.83 32.37 1.35
N LEU A 11 -8.99 31.69 0.23
CA LEU A 11 -10.17 30.93 -0.15
C LEU A 11 -9.88 29.44 -0.06
N THR A 12 -10.59 28.74 0.82
CA THR A 12 -10.44 27.31 1.05
C THR A 12 -11.60 26.55 0.43
N PHE A 13 -11.29 25.55 -0.41
CA PHE A 13 -12.27 24.62 -0.97
C PHE A 13 -12.06 23.24 -0.37
N GLU A 14 -13.06 22.74 0.33
CA GLU A 14 -13.12 21.37 0.81
C GLU A 14 -13.76 20.49 -0.26
N LEU A 15 -13.03 19.45 -0.68
CA LEU A 15 -13.48 18.48 -1.65
C LEU A 15 -14.04 17.27 -0.90
N SER A 16 -15.37 17.17 -0.83
CA SER A 16 -16.04 16.03 -0.22
C SER A 16 -15.85 14.79 -1.10
N ARG A 17 -14.82 14.00 -0.80
CA ARG A 17 -14.48 12.76 -1.49
C ARG A 17 -14.90 11.51 -0.72
N PHE A 18 -15.84 11.62 0.22
CA PHE A 18 -16.39 10.47 0.91
C PHE A 18 -17.89 10.44 0.71
N GLU A 19 -18.41 9.30 0.28
CA GLU A 19 -19.83 9.03 0.15
C GLU A 19 -20.15 7.73 0.86
N PHE A 20 -21.33 7.66 1.49
CA PHE A 20 -21.73 6.46 2.20
C PHE A 20 -22.21 5.40 1.21
N ASN A 21 -21.46 4.31 1.11
CA ASN A 21 -21.85 3.18 0.27
C ASN A 21 -22.90 2.34 1.03
N GLN A 22 -24.15 2.37 0.54
CA GLN A 22 -25.27 1.67 1.15
C GLN A 22 -25.17 0.14 1.08
N SER A 23 -24.49 -0.42 0.07
CA SER A 23 -24.33 -1.88 -0.03
C SER A 23 -23.22 -2.40 0.90
N LEU A 24 -22.17 -1.61 1.12
CA LEU A 24 -21.06 -1.97 2.02
C LEU A 24 -21.26 -1.50 3.47
N GLY A 25 -22.23 -0.61 3.72
CA GLY A 25 -22.52 -0.06 5.04
C GLY A 25 -21.39 0.81 5.62
N GLN A 26 -20.49 1.32 4.78
CA GLN A 26 -19.30 2.08 5.18
C GLN A 26 -19.05 3.28 4.25
N PRO A 27 -18.37 4.35 4.73
CA PRO A 27 -17.96 5.46 3.89
C PRO A 27 -16.86 5.02 2.91
N GLU A 28 -17.11 5.24 1.62
CA GLU A 28 -16.19 4.94 0.54
C GLU A 28 -15.61 6.24 -0.04
N LYS A 29 -14.34 6.18 -0.45
CA LYS A 29 -13.64 7.31 -1.05
C LYS A 29 -13.97 7.40 -2.54
N ILE A 30 -14.33 8.59 -2.99
CA ILE A 30 -14.58 8.91 -4.41
C ILE A 30 -13.24 9.21 -5.10
N HIS A 31 -12.81 8.28 -5.95
CA HIS A 31 -11.56 8.36 -6.70
C HIS A 31 -11.68 9.09 -8.05
N ASN A 32 -12.83 9.72 -8.35
CA ASN A 32 -13.04 10.44 -9.60
C ASN A 32 -12.00 11.54 -9.79
N LYS A 33 -11.43 11.61 -11.00
CA LYS A 33 -10.51 12.67 -11.40
C LYS A 33 -11.23 14.02 -11.35
N LEU A 34 -10.70 14.96 -10.56
CA LEU A 34 -11.18 16.33 -10.46
C LEU A 34 -10.01 17.28 -10.69
N GLU A 35 -10.04 17.99 -11.81
CA GLU A 35 -9.02 18.96 -12.19
C GLU A 35 -9.29 20.32 -11.55
N PHE A 36 -8.23 21.00 -11.12
CA PHE A 36 -8.30 22.34 -10.55
C PHE A 36 -7.12 23.19 -11.05
N PRO A 37 -7.33 24.46 -11.41
CA PRO A 37 -6.29 25.27 -12.03
C PRO A 37 -5.35 25.90 -11.00
N GLN A 38 -4.11 26.22 -11.40
CA GLN A 38 -3.22 27.05 -10.58
C GLN A 38 -3.77 28.47 -10.36
N ILE A 39 -4.55 29.00 -11.31
CA ILE A 39 -5.21 30.30 -11.17
C ILE A 39 -6.69 30.13 -11.47
N ILE A 40 -7.53 30.48 -10.51
CA ILE A 40 -8.98 30.52 -10.66
C ILE A 40 -9.47 31.96 -10.71
N TYR A 41 -10.24 32.30 -11.74
CA TYR A 41 -10.91 33.60 -11.84
C TYR A 41 -12.31 33.51 -11.22
N MET A 42 -12.50 34.21 -10.12
CA MET A 42 -13.72 34.10 -9.31
C MET A 42 -14.89 34.94 -9.84
N ASP A 43 -14.66 35.78 -10.85
CA ASP A 43 -15.63 36.72 -11.43
C ASP A 43 -16.98 36.07 -11.74
N ARG A 44 -16.95 34.87 -12.34
CA ARG A 44 -18.16 34.14 -12.78
C ARG A 44 -19.07 33.66 -11.64
N TYR A 45 -18.60 33.74 -10.39
CA TYR A 45 -19.34 33.34 -9.20
C TYR A 45 -19.76 34.53 -8.33
N MET A 46 -19.28 35.73 -8.65
CA MET A 46 -19.57 36.94 -7.88
C MET A 46 -20.93 37.55 -8.24
N TYR A 47 -21.55 38.21 -7.26
CA TYR A 47 -22.82 38.91 -7.46
C TYR A 47 -22.74 40.02 -8.53
N ARG A 48 -21.59 40.68 -8.68
CA ARG A 48 -21.38 41.77 -9.65
C ARG A 48 -21.56 41.35 -11.11
N SER A 49 -21.32 40.07 -11.44
CA SER A 49 -21.40 39.54 -12.81
C SER A 49 -22.69 38.74 -13.05
N LYS A 50 -23.61 38.73 -12.07
CA LYS A 50 -24.81 37.88 -12.04
C LYS A 50 -25.60 37.87 -13.35
N GLU A 51 -25.84 39.04 -13.93
CA GLU A 51 -26.67 39.16 -15.13
C GLU A 51 -25.96 38.63 -16.39
N LEU A 52 -24.68 38.97 -16.54
CA LEU A 52 -23.84 38.43 -17.62
C LEU A 52 -23.77 36.88 -17.57
N ILE A 53 -23.60 36.32 -16.37
CA ILE A 53 -23.50 34.88 -16.18
C ILE A 53 -24.85 34.18 -16.40
N ARG A 54 -25.97 34.81 -16.04
CA ARG A 54 -27.31 34.28 -16.38
C ARG A 54 -27.50 34.18 -17.90
N ASN A 55 -27.16 35.23 -18.62
CA ASN A 55 -27.25 35.24 -20.09
C ASN A 55 -26.36 34.16 -20.71
N LYS A 56 -25.08 34.07 -20.29
CA LYS A 56 -24.17 33.03 -20.77
C LYS A 56 -24.65 31.61 -20.45
N ARG A 57 -25.23 31.37 -19.26
CA ARG A 57 -25.80 30.06 -18.88
C ARG A 57 -26.98 29.67 -19.75
N GLU A 58 -27.86 30.62 -20.06
CA GLU A 58 -28.98 30.40 -20.97
C GLU A 58 -28.51 30.09 -22.40
N CYS A 59 -27.48 30.78 -22.89
CA CYS A 59 -26.84 30.44 -24.16
C CYS A 59 -26.25 29.02 -24.14
N ILE A 60 -25.51 28.65 -23.08
CA ILE A 60 -24.97 27.28 -22.93
C ILE A 60 -26.09 26.24 -22.91
N ARG A 61 -27.21 26.51 -22.24
CA ARG A 61 -28.36 25.60 -22.21
C ARG A 61 -28.85 25.29 -23.63
N LYS A 62 -29.06 26.32 -24.45
CA LYS A 62 -29.48 26.17 -25.86
C LYS A 62 -28.45 25.40 -26.69
N LEU A 63 -27.17 25.73 -26.56
CA LEU A 63 -26.09 25.03 -27.27
C LEU A 63 -26.00 23.55 -26.86
N LYS A 64 -26.20 23.22 -25.58
CA LYS A 64 -26.23 21.83 -25.11
C LYS A 64 -27.44 21.06 -25.66
N GLU A 65 -28.60 21.71 -25.78
CA GLU A 65 -29.77 21.11 -26.43
C GLU A 65 -29.50 20.82 -27.91
N GLU A 66 -28.82 21.74 -28.61
CA GLU A 66 -28.39 21.53 -29.99
C GLU A 66 -27.40 20.37 -30.13
N ILE A 67 -26.39 20.28 -29.24
CA ILE A 67 -25.45 19.15 -29.19
C ILE A 67 -26.20 17.83 -29.01
N ASN A 68 -27.17 17.75 -28.10
CA ASN A 68 -27.95 16.53 -27.89
C ASN A 68 -28.72 16.11 -29.15
N VAL A 69 -29.32 17.08 -29.87
CA VAL A 69 -30.02 16.80 -31.14
C VAL A 69 -29.05 16.27 -32.20
N LEU A 70 -27.86 16.87 -32.33
CA LEU A 70 -26.84 16.43 -33.27
C LEU A 70 -26.29 15.04 -32.91
N GLN A 71 -26.06 14.76 -31.63
CA GLN A 71 -25.63 13.45 -31.15
C GLN A 71 -26.67 12.36 -31.43
N GLN A 72 -27.96 12.64 -31.19
CA GLN A 72 -29.04 11.72 -31.55
C GLN A 72 -29.12 11.46 -33.06
N LYS A 73 -28.88 12.47 -33.89
CA LYS A 73 -28.80 12.29 -35.35
C LYS A 73 -27.60 11.40 -35.72
N LEU A 74 -26.43 11.66 -35.15
CA LEU A 74 -25.21 10.87 -35.39
C LEU A 74 -25.39 9.40 -34.97
N GLU A 75 -26.02 9.16 -33.82
CA GLU A 75 -26.27 7.82 -33.31
C GLU A 75 -27.12 6.96 -34.26
N ARG A 76 -28.03 7.57 -35.04
CA ARG A 76 -28.80 6.86 -36.07
C ARG A 76 -27.93 6.24 -37.16
N TYR A 77 -26.79 6.85 -37.47
CA TYR A 77 -25.85 6.32 -38.46
C TYR A 77 -24.88 5.29 -37.86
N VAL A 78 -24.41 5.52 -36.63
CA VAL A 78 -23.41 4.66 -35.96
C VAL A 78 -24.04 3.39 -35.35
N LYS A 79 -25.29 3.47 -34.89
CA LYS A 79 -26.06 2.35 -34.33
C LYS A 79 -27.30 2.05 -35.19
N TYR A 80 -27.06 1.80 -36.47
CA TYR A 80 -28.10 1.52 -37.44
C TYR A 80 -28.65 0.09 -37.29
N GLY A 81 -29.94 -0.09 -37.61
CA GLY A 81 -30.66 -1.37 -37.55
C GLY A 81 -32.00 -1.28 -36.81
N SER A 82 -32.83 -2.32 -36.95
CA SER A 82 -34.12 -2.43 -36.23
C SER A 82 -34.10 -3.48 -35.12
N GLY A 83 -33.07 -4.34 -35.08
CA GLY A 83 -32.89 -5.38 -34.08
C GLY A 83 -32.14 -4.92 -32.82
N PRO A 84 -31.92 -5.86 -31.88
CA PRO A 84 -31.15 -5.59 -30.65
C PRO A 84 -29.66 -5.36 -30.94
N ALA A 85 -29.11 -6.02 -31.97
CA ALA A 85 -27.77 -5.77 -32.47
C ALA A 85 -27.80 -4.62 -33.50
N ARG A 86 -26.98 -3.59 -33.26
CA ARG A 86 -26.84 -2.40 -34.11
C ARG A 86 -25.43 -2.32 -34.67
N PHE A 87 -25.30 -1.85 -35.90
CA PHE A 87 -24.02 -1.71 -36.59
C PHE A 87 -23.90 -0.35 -37.28
N PRO A 88 -22.67 0.17 -37.49
CA PRO A 88 -22.48 1.39 -38.26
C PRO A 88 -22.92 1.19 -39.71
N LEU A 89 -23.82 2.05 -40.18
CA LEU A 89 -24.30 2.03 -41.56
C LEU A 89 -23.18 2.12 -42.63
N PRO A 90 -22.13 2.97 -42.51
CA PRO A 90 -21.06 3.00 -43.51
C PRO A 90 -20.28 1.68 -43.59
N ASP A 91 -20.09 0.99 -42.45
CA ASP A 91 -19.43 -0.31 -42.40
C ASP A 91 -20.31 -1.41 -42.99
N MET A 92 -21.62 -1.38 -42.71
CA MET A 92 -22.57 -2.28 -43.38
C MET A 92 -22.52 -2.13 -44.90
N LEU A 93 -22.56 -0.88 -45.40
CA LEU A 93 -22.46 -0.61 -46.84
C LEU A 93 -21.13 -1.13 -47.41
N LYS A 94 -20.01 -0.93 -46.70
CA LYS A 94 -18.71 -1.50 -47.06
C LYS A 94 -18.76 -3.02 -47.17
N TYR A 95 -19.27 -3.72 -46.16
CA TYR A 95 -19.33 -5.17 -46.16
C TYR A 95 -20.25 -5.72 -47.25
N VAL A 96 -21.38 -5.05 -47.54
CA VAL A 96 -22.27 -5.44 -48.65
C VAL A 96 -21.59 -5.21 -50.01
N ILE A 97 -20.84 -4.13 -50.19
CA ILE A 97 -20.04 -3.89 -51.40
C ILE A 97 -18.95 -4.95 -51.57
N GLU A 98 -18.27 -5.33 -50.48
CA GLU A 98 -17.25 -6.37 -50.47
C GLU A 98 -17.87 -7.72 -50.84
N PHE A 99 -18.99 -8.10 -50.22
CA PHE A 99 -19.77 -9.29 -50.57
C PHE A 99 -20.17 -9.31 -52.04
N ALA A 100 -20.75 -8.22 -52.55
CA ALA A 100 -21.15 -8.11 -53.95
C ALA A 100 -19.95 -8.17 -54.93
N SER A 101 -18.74 -7.82 -54.47
CA SER A 101 -17.52 -7.87 -55.26
C SER A 101 -16.80 -9.24 -55.22
N THR A 102 -17.24 -10.17 -54.35
CA THR A 102 -16.68 -11.53 -54.32
C THR A 102 -17.15 -12.31 -55.54
N LYS A 103 -16.20 -12.91 -56.27
CA LYS A 103 -16.54 -13.77 -57.41
C LYS A 103 -17.03 -15.13 -56.88
N PRO A 104 -18.17 -15.67 -57.38
CA PRO A 104 -18.55 -17.03 -57.06
C PRO A 104 -17.48 -17.99 -57.59
N ALA A 105 -17.03 -18.93 -56.75
CA ALA A 105 -16.10 -19.97 -57.19
C ALA A 105 -16.76 -20.75 -58.33
N SER A 106 -16.19 -20.65 -59.52
CA SER A 106 -16.58 -21.43 -60.69
C SER A 106 -16.15 -22.88 -60.51
N GLU A 107 -17.09 -23.81 -60.56
CA GLU A 107 -16.84 -25.22 -60.91
C GLU A 107 -16.06 -25.26 -62.24
N SER A 108 -14.76 -25.58 -62.20
CA SER A 108 -13.92 -26.20 -63.25
C SER A 108 -12.46 -25.71 -63.20
N CYS A 109 -11.54 -26.58 -62.77
CA CYS A 109 -10.45 -27.13 -63.60
C CYS A 109 -9.44 -27.95 -62.75
N PRO A 110 -8.88 -29.06 -63.30
CA PRO A 110 -7.92 -29.94 -62.63
C PRO A 110 -6.46 -29.42 -62.74
N PRO A 111 -5.49 -30.03 -62.03
CA PRO A 111 -4.12 -29.53 -61.94
C PRO A 111 -3.16 -30.29 -62.89
N GLU A 112 -2.48 -29.59 -63.81
CA GLU A 112 -1.27 -30.07 -64.51
C GLU A 112 -0.42 -28.82 -64.87
N SER A 113 0.75 -28.59 -64.26
CA SER A 113 2.08 -29.20 -64.45
C SER A 113 3.00 -28.36 -65.35
N ASP A 114 4.00 -27.75 -64.71
CA ASP A 114 5.38 -27.49 -65.14
C ASP A 114 5.75 -27.44 -66.63
N THR A 115 6.32 -26.30 -67.08
CA THR A 115 7.72 -26.27 -67.58
C THR A 115 8.35 -24.86 -67.50
N HIS A 116 9.37 -24.76 -66.64
CA HIS A 116 10.58 -23.90 -66.62
C HIS A 116 11.03 -23.23 -67.94
N MET A 117 11.85 -22.17 -68.03
CA MET A 117 12.55 -21.23 -67.11
C MET A 117 13.32 -20.24 -68.01
N THR A 118 13.49 -18.97 -67.59
CA THR A 118 14.80 -18.29 -67.68
C THR A 118 14.88 -17.16 -66.65
N LEU A 119 15.54 -17.45 -65.52
CA LEU A 119 16.32 -16.54 -64.66
C LEU A 119 17.77 -16.49 -65.21
N PRO A 120 18.70 -15.57 -64.85
CA PRO A 120 19.07 -15.12 -63.48
C PRO A 120 19.46 -13.61 -63.41
N LEU A 121 19.82 -12.96 -62.29
CA LEU A 121 20.44 -13.31 -61.00
C LEU A 121 19.66 -12.63 -59.86
N SER A 122 19.32 -13.26 -58.72
CA SER A 122 20.16 -13.76 -57.61
C SER A 122 21.08 -12.67 -57.02
N SER A 123 21.25 -12.52 -55.71
CA SER A 123 21.27 -13.54 -54.66
C SER A 123 21.23 -12.82 -53.28
N VAL A 124 20.44 -13.27 -52.27
CA VAL A 124 20.76 -14.36 -51.29
C VAL A 124 21.17 -13.75 -49.93
N HIS A 125 20.79 -14.22 -48.74
CA HIS A 125 20.06 -15.39 -48.22
C HIS A 125 19.52 -15.01 -46.80
N CYS A 126 18.30 -15.38 -46.39
CA CYS A 126 17.85 -16.64 -45.75
C CYS A 126 18.28 -16.79 -44.27
N SER A 127 17.56 -17.44 -43.36
CA SER A 127 16.33 -18.26 -43.34
C SER A 127 15.86 -18.35 -41.86
N VAL A 128 14.56 -18.28 -41.49
CA VAL A 128 13.55 -19.39 -41.29
C VAL A 128 13.92 -20.33 -40.10
N PRO A 129 13.02 -21.04 -39.36
CA PRO A 129 11.53 -21.15 -39.33
C PRO A 129 10.84 -21.20 -37.93
N ASP A 130 9.50 -21.45 -37.95
CA ASP A 130 8.71 -22.33 -37.06
C ASP A 130 8.33 -21.85 -35.65
N GLN A 131 7.21 -22.21 -35.02
CA GLN A 131 5.91 -22.81 -35.35
C GLN A 131 5.08 -22.76 -34.04
N THR A 132 3.76 -22.96 -34.13
CA THR A 132 2.83 -23.44 -33.06
C THR A 132 2.57 -22.52 -31.84
N SER A 133 1.40 -21.85 -31.77
CA SER A 133 0.07 -22.31 -31.29
C SER A 133 0.00 -22.31 -29.74
N LYS A 134 -1.02 -21.75 -29.06
CA LYS A 134 -2.47 -22.02 -29.06
C LYS A 134 -3.17 -20.94 -28.19
N GLU A 135 -4.29 -20.36 -28.63
CA GLU A 135 -5.68 -20.57 -28.11
C GLU A 135 -5.92 -19.95 -26.71
N SER A 136 -7.04 -19.37 -26.30
CA SER A 136 -8.36 -19.08 -26.88
C SER A 136 -9.24 -18.41 -25.78
N THR A 137 -10.42 -17.90 -26.16
CA THR A 137 -11.73 -17.97 -25.44
C THR A 137 -11.86 -17.36 -24.02
N SER A 138 -12.67 -16.31 -23.79
CA SER A 138 -14.16 -16.21 -23.73
C SER A 138 -14.66 -16.30 -22.28
N THR A 139 -15.13 -15.18 -21.69
CA THR A 139 -16.54 -14.86 -21.36
C THR A 139 -17.32 -15.89 -20.54
N GLU A 140 -17.79 -15.45 -19.38
CA GLU A 140 -19.13 -15.74 -18.83
C GLU A 140 -19.80 -14.39 -18.56
N SER A 141 -20.96 -14.01 -19.09
CA SER A 141 -22.31 -14.60 -19.17
C SER A 141 -23.13 -14.43 -17.87
N SER A 142 -24.34 -13.90 -18.02
CA SER A 142 -25.35 -13.72 -16.98
C SER A 142 -26.58 -14.55 -17.32
N SER A 143 -26.98 -15.36 -16.33
CA SER A 143 -28.34 -15.75 -15.90
C SER A 143 -29.30 -16.49 -16.85
N GLN A 144 -29.50 -17.77 -16.51
CA GLN A 144 -30.74 -18.54 -16.27
C GLN A 144 -32.11 -17.85 -16.52
N ASP A 145 -33.08 -18.53 -17.16
CA ASP A 145 -33.97 -19.50 -16.47
C ASP A 145 -35.04 -20.20 -17.35
N VAL A 146 -35.37 -21.43 -16.91
CA VAL A 146 -36.59 -22.29 -16.99
C VAL A 146 -37.16 -22.99 -18.26
N GLU A 147 -37.11 -24.34 -18.16
CA GLU A 147 -38.11 -25.41 -18.42
C GLU A 147 -38.83 -25.57 -19.79
N SER A 148 -38.61 -26.74 -20.43
CA SER A 148 -39.67 -27.76 -20.60
C SER A 148 -39.13 -29.11 -21.10
N THR A 149 -39.72 -30.15 -20.54
CA THR A 149 -39.39 -31.58 -20.44
C THR A 149 -39.68 -32.43 -21.71
N PHE A 150 -38.88 -33.49 -21.91
CA PHE A 150 -39.25 -34.92 -22.19
C PHE A 150 -38.50 -35.66 -23.32
N SER A 151 -37.84 -36.76 -22.90
CA SER A 151 -37.73 -38.12 -23.51
C SER A 151 -36.97 -38.32 -24.83
N SER A 152 -36.22 -39.39 -25.10
CA SER A 152 -35.75 -40.59 -24.39
C SER A 152 -34.74 -41.32 -25.31
N GLU A 153 -33.77 -42.03 -24.69
CA GLU A 153 -33.20 -43.36 -25.04
C GLU A 153 -32.79 -43.66 -26.50
N ASP A 154 -31.51 -43.89 -26.80
CA ASP A 154 -30.65 -45.06 -26.54
C ASP A 154 -30.41 -45.85 -27.85
N SER A 155 -29.23 -46.50 -27.93
CA SER A 155 -28.78 -47.56 -28.86
C SER A 155 -27.58 -47.21 -29.74
N GLN A 156 -26.42 -47.66 -29.26
CA GLN A 156 -25.21 -47.94 -30.03
C GLN A 156 -25.48 -48.91 -31.19
N HIS A 157 -24.81 -48.75 -32.34
CA HIS A 157 -24.16 -49.88 -33.04
C HIS A 157 -23.15 -49.40 -34.10
N LYS A 158 -21.91 -49.87 -33.94
CA LYS A 158 -20.80 -49.80 -34.90
C LYS A 158 -21.11 -50.65 -36.15
N SER A 159 -20.93 -50.07 -37.34
CA SER A 159 -20.20 -50.69 -38.47
C SER A 159 -20.15 -49.77 -39.70
N LYS A 160 -18.95 -49.29 -40.04
CA LYS A 160 -18.53 -48.89 -41.40
C LYS A 160 -18.01 -50.14 -42.14
N PRO A 161 -17.76 -50.12 -43.46
CA PRO A 161 -18.23 -49.19 -44.49
C PRO A 161 -18.74 -49.91 -45.76
N LEU A 162 -19.59 -49.27 -46.57
CA LEU A 162 -19.42 -49.20 -48.04
C LEU A 162 -20.55 -48.38 -48.67
N THR A 163 -20.15 -47.21 -49.16
CA THR A 163 -20.62 -46.53 -50.38
C THR A 163 -22.13 -46.47 -50.64
N SER A 164 -22.72 -45.35 -50.25
CA SER A 164 -23.91 -44.79 -50.89
C SER A 164 -23.66 -43.31 -51.14
N SER A 165 -23.71 -42.95 -52.42
CA SER A 165 -23.58 -41.62 -53.01
C SER A 165 -24.57 -40.63 -52.40
N ARG A 166 -24.05 -39.64 -51.67
CA ARG A 166 -24.73 -38.36 -51.43
C ARG A 166 -23.89 -37.26 -52.06
N SER A 167 -24.47 -36.57 -53.03
CA SER A 167 -23.96 -35.32 -53.58
C SER A 167 -23.80 -34.31 -52.46
N SER A 168 -22.55 -34.05 -52.07
CA SER A 168 -22.18 -32.88 -51.29
C SER A 168 -22.43 -31.64 -52.13
N MET A 169 -23.39 -30.79 -51.73
CA MET A 169 -23.43 -29.41 -52.21
C MET A 169 -22.11 -28.76 -51.80
N GLU A 170 -21.20 -28.55 -52.75
CA GLU A 170 -20.03 -27.70 -52.54
C GLU A 170 -20.52 -26.27 -52.29
N MET A 171 -20.45 -25.85 -51.03
CA MET A 171 -20.60 -24.45 -50.67
C MET A 171 -19.27 -23.74 -50.97
N PRO A 172 -19.28 -22.59 -51.66
CA PRO A 172 -18.06 -21.82 -51.87
C PRO A 172 -17.47 -21.40 -50.52
N ALA A 173 -16.13 -21.43 -50.40
CA ALA A 173 -15.41 -21.16 -49.16
C ALA A 173 -15.59 -19.72 -48.63
N GLN A 174 -16.07 -18.80 -49.47
CA GLN A 174 -16.46 -17.45 -49.09
C GLN A 174 -17.90 -17.15 -49.53
N PRO A 175 -18.67 -16.39 -48.72
CA PRO A 175 -20.02 -15.99 -49.10
C PRO A 175 -19.95 -15.09 -50.34
N ALA A 176 -20.55 -15.55 -51.44
CA ALA A 176 -20.60 -14.82 -52.71
C ALA A 176 -22.00 -14.83 -53.33
N PRO A 177 -22.40 -13.78 -54.06
CA PRO A 177 -23.67 -13.73 -54.77
C PRO A 177 -23.75 -14.83 -55.84
N ARG A 178 -24.94 -15.43 -55.99
CA ARG A 178 -25.21 -16.50 -56.98
C ARG A 178 -26.08 -15.94 -58.10
N THR A 179 -25.80 -16.34 -59.34
CA THR A 179 -26.63 -16.04 -60.53
C THR A 179 -26.99 -14.55 -60.69
N VAL A 180 -25.97 -13.69 -60.83
CA VAL A 180 -26.14 -12.24 -61.06
C VAL A 180 -25.26 -11.82 -62.24
N THR A 181 -25.74 -10.89 -63.07
CA THR A 181 -24.95 -10.36 -64.20
C THR A 181 -23.90 -9.35 -63.73
N ASP A 182 -22.78 -9.22 -64.47
CA ASP A 182 -21.75 -8.23 -64.15
C ASP A 182 -22.28 -6.78 -64.21
N GLU A 183 -23.26 -6.52 -65.07
CA GLU A 183 -23.91 -5.21 -65.22
C GLU A 183 -24.72 -4.84 -63.97
N GLU A 184 -25.49 -5.79 -63.42
CA GLU A 184 -26.24 -5.61 -62.17
C GLU A 184 -25.32 -5.44 -60.96
N ILE A 185 -24.24 -6.23 -60.87
CA ILE A 185 -23.24 -6.10 -59.79
C ILE A 185 -22.60 -4.71 -59.82
N ASN A 186 -22.18 -4.24 -61.00
CA ASN A 186 -21.56 -2.92 -61.16
C ASN A 186 -22.53 -1.79 -60.84
N PHE A 187 -23.81 -1.92 -61.21
CA PHE A 187 -24.85 -0.94 -60.87
C PHE A 187 -25.08 -0.86 -59.36
N VAL A 188 -25.28 -1.99 -58.67
CA VAL A 188 -25.47 -2.05 -57.22
C VAL A 188 -24.24 -1.50 -56.50
N LYS A 189 -23.04 -1.90 -56.92
CA LYS A 189 -21.78 -1.41 -56.35
C LYS A 189 -21.65 0.11 -56.44
N THR A 190 -21.91 0.69 -57.61
CA THR A 190 -21.83 2.15 -57.81
C THR A 190 -22.86 2.87 -56.94
N CYS A 191 -24.08 2.33 -56.82
CA CYS A 191 -25.13 2.89 -55.99
C CYS A 191 -24.77 2.88 -54.50
N LEU A 192 -24.34 1.73 -53.98
CA LEU A 192 -23.94 1.58 -52.58
C LEU A 192 -22.68 2.39 -52.25
N GLN A 193 -21.73 2.49 -53.17
CA GLN A 193 -20.55 3.35 -53.01
C GLN A 193 -20.93 4.82 -52.90
N ARG A 194 -21.86 5.30 -53.74
CA ARG A 194 -22.36 6.68 -53.66
C ARG A 194 -23.03 6.94 -52.31
N TRP A 195 -23.95 6.07 -51.88
CA TRP A 195 -24.59 6.21 -50.57
C TRP A 195 -23.59 6.15 -49.43
N ARG A 196 -22.59 5.27 -49.50
CA ARG A 196 -21.55 5.20 -48.49
C ARG A 196 -20.81 6.53 -48.38
N SER A 197 -20.39 7.14 -49.49
CA SER A 197 -19.73 8.44 -49.48
C SER A 197 -20.63 9.56 -48.94
N GLU A 198 -21.92 9.57 -49.32
CA GLU A 198 -22.90 10.53 -48.78
C GLU A 198 -23.06 10.39 -47.26
N ILE A 199 -23.18 9.15 -46.75
CA ILE A 199 -23.30 8.86 -45.31
C ILE A 199 -22.02 9.20 -44.54
N GLU A 200 -20.85 8.89 -45.11
CA GLU A 200 -19.55 9.24 -44.51
C GLU A 200 -19.40 10.77 -44.40
N GLN A 201 -19.85 11.52 -45.41
CA GLN A 201 -19.86 12.99 -45.38
C GLN A 201 -20.84 13.53 -44.33
N ASP A 202 -22.07 13.02 -44.27
CA ASP A 202 -23.07 13.42 -43.25
C ASP A 202 -22.53 13.20 -41.83
N ILE A 203 -21.90 12.04 -41.58
CA ILE A 203 -21.29 11.72 -40.29
C ILE A 203 -20.17 12.71 -39.97
N GLN A 204 -19.32 13.05 -40.94
CA GLN A 204 -18.23 13.99 -40.74
C GLN A 204 -18.73 15.40 -40.46
N ASP A 205 -19.76 15.85 -41.17
CA ASP A 205 -20.38 17.16 -40.96
C ASP A 205 -21.02 17.25 -39.57
N LEU A 206 -21.75 16.21 -39.15
CA LEU A 206 -22.32 16.13 -37.80
C LEU A 206 -21.23 16.16 -36.72
N LYS A 207 -20.14 15.41 -36.91
CA LYS A 207 -18.99 15.42 -35.97
C LYS A 207 -18.36 16.82 -35.89
N ASN A 208 -18.15 17.48 -37.02
CA ASN A 208 -17.60 18.83 -37.09
C ASN A 208 -18.51 19.85 -36.38
N CYS A 209 -19.83 19.79 -36.61
CA CYS A 209 -20.81 20.65 -35.95
C CYS A 209 -20.83 20.43 -34.43
N ILE A 210 -20.82 19.17 -33.97
CA ILE A 210 -20.75 18.85 -32.54
C ILE A 210 -19.47 19.40 -31.93
N ALA A 211 -18.32 19.21 -32.59
CA ALA A 211 -17.02 19.70 -32.11
C ALA A 211 -17.00 21.24 -32.00
N SER A 212 -17.46 21.95 -33.03
CA SER A 212 -17.52 23.42 -33.05
C SER A 212 -18.46 23.99 -31.97
N THR A 213 -19.63 23.37 -31.79
CA THR A 213 -20.61 23.79 -30.77
C THR A 213 -20.06 23.53 -29.37
N THR A 214 -19.40 22.39 -29.16
CA THR A 214 -18.75 22.04 -27.89
C THR A 214 -17.63 23.02 -27.55
N GLN A 215 -16.78 23.35 -28.53
CA GLN A 215 -15.72 24.36 -28.36
C GLN A 215 -16.29 25.74 -27.98
N THR A 216 -17.42 26.13 -28.57
CA THR A 216 -18.12 27.38 -28.22
C THR A 216 -18.62 27.36 -26.77
N VAL A 217 -19.11 26.22 -26.29
CA VAL A 217 -19.53 26.05 -24.89
C VAL A 217 -18.33 26.16 -23.93
N GLU A 218 -17.20 25.52 -24.25
CA GLU A 218 -15.98 25.56 -23.45
C GLU A 218 -15.40 26.97 -23.35
N GLN A 219 -15.40 27.72 -24.46
CA GLN A 219 -14.86 29.08 -24.52
C GLN A 219 -15.82 30.16 -23.97
N MET A 220 -17.06 29.83 -23.62
CA MET A 220 -18.09 30.79 -23.21
C MET A 220 -17.67 31.72 -22.05
N TYR A 221 -16.85 31.19 -21.13
CA TYR A 221 -16.35 31.92 -19.97
C TYR A 221 -14.94 32.48 -20.13
N CYS A 222 -14.30 32.28 -21.30
CA CYS A 222 -13.01 32.89 -21.66
C CYS A 222 -13.17 34.36 -22.07
N ASP A 223 -13.96 35.11 -21.31
CA ASP A 223 -14.30 36.51 -21.56
C ASP A 223 -13.35 37.40 -20.74
N PRO A 224 -12.69 38.41 -21.34
CA PRO A 224 -11.83 39.35 -20.61
C PRO A 224 -12.54 40.04 -19.43
N LEU A 225 -13.86 40.23 -19.51
CA LEU A 225 -14.67 40.80 -18.42
C LEU A 225 -14.75 39.87 -17.19
N LEU A 226 -14.46 38.58 -17.36
CA LEU A 226 -14.49 37.56 -16.31
C LEU A 226 -13.09 37.16 -15.84
N ARG A 227 -12.07 37.98 -16.10
CA ARG A 227 -10.67 37.77 -15.68
C ARG A 227 -10.15 38.86 -14.75
N GLN A 228 -11.01 39.38 -13.87
CA GLN A 228 -10.69 40.53 -13.02
C GLN A 228 -10.41 40.16 -11.56
N VAL A 229 -10.76 38.96 -11.09
CA VAL A 229 -10.55 38.54 -9.71
C VAL A 229 -9.78 37.21 -9.69
N PRO A 230 -8.45 37.26 -9.95
CA PRO A 230 -7.59 36.08 -9.91
C PRO A 230 -7.29 35.63 -8.48
N TYR A 231 -7.32 34.32 -8.29
CA TYR A 231 -6.90 33.64 -7.08
C TYR A 231 -5.87 32.60 -7.47
N ARG A 232 -4.66 32.69 -6.92
CA ARG A 232 -3.56 31.77 -7.16
C ARG A 232 -3.56 30.65 -6.14
N LEU A 233 -3.42 29.41 -6.61
CA LEU A 233 -3.34 28.24 -5.75
C LEU A 233 -2.05 28.32 -4.94
N HIS A 234 -2.20 28.23 -3.62
CA HIS A 234 -1.08 28.32 -2.68
C HIS A 234 -0.77 26.97 -2.06
N ALA A 235 -1.78 26.23 -1.62
CA ALA A 235 -1.59 24.91 -1.02
C ALA A 235 -2.64 23.90 -1.47
N VAL A 236 -2.22 22.64 -1.58
CA VAL A 236 -3.07 21.49 -1.87
C VAL A 236 -2.79 20.44 -0.79
N LEU A 237 -3.81 20.11 -0.01
CA LEU A 237 -3.70 19.05 0.99
C LEU A 237 -4.20 17.74 0.39
N VAL A 238 -3.33 16.74 0.43
CA VAL A 238 -3.52 15.44 -0.21
C VAL A 238 -3.67 14.36 0.86
N HIS A 239 -4.56 13.42 0.58
CA HIS A 239 -4.81 12.27 1.44
C HIS A 239 -4.67 10.98 0.64
N GLU A 240 -3.87 10.06 1.15
CA GLU A 240 -3.71 8.68 0.67
C GLU A 240 -4.31 7.70 1.67
N GLY A 241 -5.25 6.87 1.23
CA GLY A 241 -5.88 5.87 2.09
C GLY A 241 -7.40 5.92 2.08
N GLN A 242 -7.99 5.24 3.06
CA GLN A 242 -9.43 5.04 3.21
C GLN A 242 -10.03 6.07 4.17
N ALA A 243 -11.36 6.04 4.36
CA ALA A 243 -12.05 7.01 5.22
C ALA A 243 -11.56 7.02 6.68
N ASN A 244 -11.15 5.87 7.20
CA ASN A 244 -10.82 5.70 8.63
C ASN A 244 -9.33 5.87 8.95
N ALA A 245 -8.46 5.72 7.96
CA ALA A 245 -7.02 5.76 8.14
C ALA A 245 -6.33 6.09 6.81
N GLY A 246 -5.26 6.86 6.90
CA GLY A 246 -4.46 7.24 5.75
C GLY A 246 -3.31 8.16 6.12
N HIS A 247 -2.59 8.56 5.10
CA HIS A 247 -1.45 9.45 5.19
C HIS A 247 -1.76 10.81 4.58
N TYR A 248 -1.25 11.87 5.20
CA TYR A 248 -1.51 13.24 4.79
C TYR A 248 -0.22 13.97 4.49
N TRP A 249 -0.20 14.69 3.39
CA TRP A 249 0.87 15.63 3.07
C TRP A 249 0.31 16.86 2.37
N ALA A 250 1.14 17.88 2.23
CA ALA A 250 0.76 19.12 1.57
C ALA A 250 1.74 19.47 0.44
N TYR A 251 1.20 19.93 -0.67
CA TYR A 251 1.96 20.68 -1.66
C TYR A 251 1.75 22.17 -1.40
N ILE A 252 2.82 22.93 -1.21
CA ILE A 252 2.75 24.38 -0.97
C ILE A 252 3.65 25.07 -1.99
N TYR A 253 3.09 26.06 -2.69
CA TYR A 253 3.84 26.86 -3.65
C TYR A 253 4.71 27.90 -2.94
N ASN A 254 6.02 27.75 -3.06
CA ASN A 254 6.99 28.67 -2.49
C ASN A 254 7.24 29.82 -3.48
N GLN A 255 6.61 30.96 -3.22
CA GLN A 255 6.68 32.16 -4.06
C GLN A 255 8.14 32.67 -4.22
N PRO A 256 8.94 32.86 -3.16
CA PRO A 256 10.36 33.21 -3.28
C PRO A 256 11.16 32.31 -4.24
N ARG A 257 10.94 30.99 -4.18
CA ARG A 257 11.66 30.02 -5.03
C ARG A 257 10.99 29.75 -6.37
N GLN A 258 9.79 30.29 -6.59
CA GLN A 258 8.93 30.02 -7.75
C GLN A 258 8.70 28.52 -8.04
N SER A 259 8.76 27.67 -7.01
CA SER A 259 8.72 26.20 -7.14
C SER A 259 7.72 25.59 -6.15
N TRP A 260 7.17 24.42 -6.50
CA TRP A 260 6.31 23.66 -5.60
C TRP A 260 7.17 22.87 -4.62
N LEU A 261 6.75 22.84 -3.35
CA LEU A 261 7.41 22.03 -2.34
C LEU A 261 6.41 21.01 -1.78
N LYS A 262 6.87 19.78 -1.60
CA LYS A 262 6.12 18.70 -0.94
C LYS A 262 6.53 18.63 0.51
N TYR A 263 5.59 18.94 1.39
CA TYR A 263 5.72 18.85 2.84
C TYR A 263 5.11 17.53 3.31
N ASN A 264 5.96 16.55 3.53
CA ASN A 264 5.58 15.21 3.94
C ASN A 264 6.32 14.84 5.24
N ASP A 265 5.68 15.14 6.37
CA ASP A 265 6.25 15.04 7.71
C ASP A 265 7.61 15.76 7.84
N ILE A 266 8.67 15.01 8.14
CA ILE A 266 10.05 15.52 8.28
C ILE A 266 10.71 15.82 6.93
N SER A 267 10.12 15.38 5.82
CA SER A 267 10.69 15.54 4.48
C SER A 267 10.05 16.73 3.77
N VAL A 268 10.88 17.72 3.46
CA VAL A 268 10.51 18.85 2.61
C VAL A 268 11.32 18.76 1.33
N THR A 269 10.66 18.33 0.25
CA THR A 269 11.33 18.11 -1.05
C THR A 269 10.81 19.09 -2.09
N GLU A 270 11.66 19.43 -3.05
CA GLU A 270 11.21 20.13 -4.25
C GLU A 270 10.30 19.23 -5.09
N SER A 271 9.30 19.83 -5.73
CA SER A 271 8.27 19.14 -6.51
C SER A 271 7.85 20.00 -7.70
N SER A 272 7.20 19.39 -8.68
CA SER A 272 6.73 20.07 -9.89
C SER A 272 5.20 20.11 -9.94
N TRP A 273 4.63 20.98 -10.78
CA TRP A 273 3.18 21.03 -10.96
C TRP A 273 2.62 19.69 -11.46
N GLU A 274 3.34 19.00 -12.33
CA GLU A 274 2.95 17.69 -12.87
C GLU A 274 2.85 16.63 -11.76
N GLU A 275 3.71 16.69 -10.75
CA GLU A 275 3.60 15.82 -9.57
C GLU A 275 2.39 16.19 -8.70
N VAL A 276 2.14 17.48 -8.50
CA VAL A 276 0.92 17.95 -7.80
C VAL A 276 -0.32 17.43 -8.51
N GLU A 277 -0.42 17.58 -9.83
CA GLU A 277 -1.55 17.09 -10.64
C GLU A 277 -1.75 15.58 -10.50
N ARG A 278 -0.65 14.82 -10.63
CA ARG A 278 -0.66 13.36 -10.54
C ARG A 278 -1.22 12.85 -9.22
N ASP A 279 -0.82 13.43 -8.10
CA ASP A 279 -1.24 12.98 -6.78
C ASP A 279 -2.60 13.58 -6.37
N SER A 280 -2.93 14.77 -6.86
CA SER A 280 -4.04 15.55 -6.31
C SER A 280 -5.35 15.40 -7.09
N TYR A 281 -5.31 15.23 -8.41
CA TYR A 281 -6.53 15.16 -9.22
C TYR A 281 -7.35 13.90 -8.92
N GLY A 282 -6.71 12.82 -8.51
CA GLY A 282 -7.33 11.50 -8.36
C GLY A 282 -7.37 10.72 -9.68
N GLY A 283 -7.97 9.54 -9.66
CA GLY A 283 -8.01 8.60 -10.80
C GLY A 283 -6.79 7.67 -10.90
N LEU A 284 -5.71 7.95 -10.18
CA LEU A 284 -4.56 7.06 -10.03
C LEU A 284 -4.27 6.85 -8.55
N ARG A 285 -4.13 5.58 -8.13
CA ARG A 285 -3.83 5.18 -6.74
C ARG A 285 -4.92 5.64 -5.74
N ASN A 286 -4.78 5.27 -4.46
CA ASN A 286 -5.74 5.64 -3.40
C ASN A 286 -5.54 7.09 -2.90
N VAL A 287 -5.04 7.98 -3.76
CA VAL A 287 -4.57 9.33 -3.45
C VAL A 287 -5.49 10.37 -4.09
N SER A 288 -5.83 11.42 -3.34
CA SER A 288 -6.61 12.53 -3.88
C SER A 288 -6.49 13.76 -3.00
N ALA A 289 -6.56 14.96 -3.58
CA ALA A 289 -6.72 16.19 -2.82
C ALA A 289 -8.07 16.23 -2.09
N TYR A 290 -8.04 16.65 -0.84
CA TYR A 290 -9.25 16.87 -0.03
C TYR A 290 -9.47 18.35 0.30
N CYS A 291 -8.43 19.20 0.23
CA CYS A 291 -8.55 20.63 0.46
C CYS A 291 -7.62 21.42 -0.48
N LEU A 292 -8.17 22.49 -1.06
CA LEU A 292 -7.44 23.44 -1.91
C LEU A 292 -7.46 24.82 -1.26
N MET A 293 -6.30 25.45 -1.15
CA MET A 293 -6.16 26.80 -0.61
C MET A 293 -5.67 27.75 -1.69
N TYR A 294 -6.49 28.74 -2.02
CA TYR A 294 -6.16 29.79 -2.96
C TYR A 294 -5.96 31.13 -2.24
N ILE A 295 -5.05 31.95 -2.73
CA ILE A 295 -4.78 33.29 -2.24
C ILE A 295 -5.15 34.30 -3.32
N ASN A 296 -5.75 35.43 -2.91
CA ASN A 296 -6.06 36.52 -3.82
C ASN A 296 -4.77 37.14 -4.38
N ASP A 297 -4.59 37.02 -5.69
CA ASP A 297 -3.38 37.41 -6.41
C ASP A 297 -3.23 38.94 -6.52
N LYS A 298 -4.28 39.70 -6.16
CA LYS A 298 -4.23 41.18 -6.16
C LYS A 298 -3.71 41.78 -4.86
N LEU A 299 -3.41 40.96 -3.84
CA LEU A 299 -2.95 41.47 -2.55
C LEU A 299 -1.50 41.99 -2.65
N PRO A 300 -1.20 43.18 -2.12
CA PRO A 300 0.11 43.83 -2.27
C PRO A 300 1.26 43.05 -1.62
N HIS A 301 0.98 42.18 -0.63
CA HIS A 301 1.98 41.32 0.01
C HIS A 301 2.57 40.24 -0.93
N PHE A 302 1.98 40.01 -2.11
CA PHE A 302 2.46 39.05 -3.12
C PHE A 302 2.93 39.71 -4.42
N ASN A 303 2.69 41.02 -4.61
CA ASN A 303 3.10 41.79 -5.80
C ASN A 303 4.48 42.45 -5.65
N ALA A 304 5.29 42.03 -4.68
CA ALA A 304 6.68 42.40 -4.66
C ALA A 304 7.41 41.57 -5.71
N GLU A 305 7.57 42.12 -6.92
CA GLU A 305 8.64 41.76 -7.87
C GLU A 305 10.03 42.08 -7.30
N ALA A 306 10.26 41.84 -6.01
CA ALA A 306 11.55 41.97 -5.37
C ALA A 306 12.05 40.55 -5.09
N ALA A 307 13.11 40.17 -5.79
CA ALA A 307 13.89 38.99 -5.51
C ALA A 307 14.08 38.82 -3.98
N PRO A 308 13.91 37.60 -3.44
CA PRO A 308 14.24 37.37 -2.05
C PRO A 308 15.75 37.53 -1.91
N ASN A 309 16.20 38.64 -1.34
CA ASN A 309 17.53 38.67 -0.75
C ASN A 309 17.49 37.67 0.41
N GLU A 310 18.47 36.76 0.51
CA GLU A 310 18.62 35.81 1.64
C GLU A 310 18.57 36.50 3.02
N SER A 311 18.67 37.82 3.08
CA SER A 311 18.45 38.65 4.26
C SER A 311 17.04 38.56 4.87
N ASP A 312 16.02 38.06 4.18
CA ASP A 312 14.63 38.15 4.65
C ASP A 312 14.30 37.17 5.79
N GLN A 313 14.88 35.96 5.83
CA GLN A 313 14.69 35.03 6.95
C GLN A 313 15.37 35.50 8.23
N MET A 314 16.60 36.04 8.13
CA MET A 314 17.26 36.68 9.27
C MET A 314 16.49 37.91 9.75
N SER A 315 15.95 38.71 8.82
CA SER A 315 15.12 39.88 9.12
C SER A 315 13.81 39.50 9.85
N GLU A 316 13.14 38.40 9.46
CA GLU A 316 11.95 37.91 10.15
C GLU A 316 12.25 37.38 11.55
N VAL A 317 13.35 36.63 11.72
CA VAL A 317 13.81 36.18 13.05
C VAL A 317 14.20 37.37 13.92
N GLU A 318 14.79 38.42 13.33
CA GLU A 318 15.08 39.70 13.98
C GLU A 318 13.81 40.49 14.36
N ALA A 319 12.67 40.24 13.71
CA ALA A 319 11.39 40.84 14.08
C ALA A 319 10.67 40.13 15.24
N LEU A 320 11.14 38.93 15.65
CA LEU A 320 10.55 38.18 16.76
C LEU A 320 10.79 38.85 18.13
N SER A 321 9.90 38.55 19.08
CA SER A 321 10.06 38.92 20.49
C SER A 321 11.35 38.32 21.08
N VAL A 322 11.91 38.98 22.08
CA VAL A 322 13.19 38.58 22.70
C VAL A 322 13.12 37.16 23.29
N GLU A 323 11.97 36.79 23.85
CA GLU A 323 11.73 35.48 24.44
C GLU A 323 11.80 34.36 23.39
N LEU A 324 11.19 34.57 22.21
CA LEU A 324 11.21 33.61 21.10
C LEU A 324 12.61 33.52 20.46
N LYS A 325 13.32 34.65 20.37
CA LYS A 325 14.71 34.65 19.91
C LYS A 325 15.61 33.83 20.83
N HIS A 326 15.47 34.02 22.15
CA HIS A 326 16.22 33.23 23.12
C HIS A 326 15.90 31.74 22.99
N TYR A 327 14.61 31.39 22.85
CA TYR A 327 14.19 30.01 22.64
C TYR A 327 14.82 29.38 21.38
N ILE A 328 14.82 30.08 20.24
CA ILE A 328 15.46 29.60 19.00
C ILE A 328 16.97 29.45 19.17
N GLN A 329 17.62 30.43 19.81
CA GLN A 329 19.06 30.40 20.05
C GLN A 329 19.47 29.24 20.97
N GLU A 330 18.67 28.98 22.00
CA GLU A 330 18.91 27.86 22.92
C GLU A 330 18.78 26.51 22.20
N ASP A 331 17.76 26.35 21.34
CA ASP A 331 17.57 25.12 20.56
C ASP A 331 18.68 24.91 19.52
N ASN A 332 19.05 25.96 18.78
CA ASN A 332 20.18 25.91 17.84
C ASN A 332 21.49 25.57 18.55
N TRP A 333 21.75 26.16 19.72
CA TRP A 333 22.93 25.84 20.51
C TRP A 333 22.94 24.38 20.97
N ARG A 334 21.79 23.83 21.36
CA ARG A 334 21.66 22.40 21.70
C ARG A 334 21.96 21.51 20.50
N PHE A 335 21.51 21.89 19.30
CA PHE A 335 21.81 21.14 18.08
C PHE A 335 23.32 21.12 17.77
N GLU A 336 24.00 22.27 17.89
CA GLU A 336 25.47 22.32 17.71
C GLU A 336 26.20 21.43 18.73
N GLN A 337 25.73 21.38 19.98
CA GLN A 337 26.26 20.44 20.97
C GLN A 337 26.03 18.98 20.59
N GLU A 338 24.86 18.64 20.05
CA GLU A 338 24.58 17.27 19.58
C GLU A 338 25.52 16.87 18.44
N VAL A 339 25.91 17.80 17.57
CA VAL A 339 26.89 17.57 16.50
C VAL A 339 28.30 17.37 17.09
N GLU A 340 28.74 18.23 17.99
CA GLU A 340 30.06 18.13 18.65
C GLU A 340 30.18 16.80 19.42
N GLU A 341 29.17 16.45 20.23
CA GLU A 341 29.11 15.17 20.94
C GLU A 341 29.19 13.98 19.96
N TRP A 342 28.46 14.06 18.84
CA TRP A 342 28.48 13.01 17.82
C TRP A 342 29.85 12.86 17.14
N GLU A 343 30.54 13.96 16.83
CA GLU A 343 31.87 13.97 16.22
C GLU A 343 32.96 13.42 17.14
N GLU A 344 32.91 13.78 18.43
CA GLU A 344 33.80 13.22 19.45
C GLU A 344 33.62 11.70 19.56
N GLU A 345 32.37 11.24 19.59
CA GLU A 345 32.03 9.82 19.61
C GLU A 345 32.44 9.08 18.32
N GLN A 346 32.44 9.73 17.16
CA GLN A 346 32.95 9.13 15.92
C GLN A 346 34.48 9.07 15.91
N SER A 347 35.15 10.10 16.41
CA SER A 347 36.61 10.20 16.46
C SER A 347 37.22 9.12 17.35
N CYS A 348 36.55 8.75 18.45
CA CYS A 348 36.95 7.64 19.31
C CYS A 348 36.76 6.24 18.67
N LYS A 349 36.07 6.14 17.52
CA LYS A 349 35.81 4.87 16.79
C LYS A 349 36.79 4.62 15.63
N ILE A 350 37.65 5.57 15.26
CA ILE A 350 38.68 5.39 14.21
C ILE A 350 39.93 4.79 14.86
N PRO A 351 40.31 3.51 14.60
CA PRO A 351 41.57 2.98 15.08
C PRO A 351 42.74 3.62 14.34
N GLN A 352 43.81 3.94 15.08
CA GLN A 352 45.13 4.25 14.53
C GLN A 352 45.53 3.22 13.47
N MET A 353 45.52 3.64 12.21
CA MET A 353 46.28 2.96 11.16
C MET A 353 46.98 3.98 10.28
N GLU A 354 47.87 4.76 10.88
CA GLU A 354 48.94 5.44 10.16
C GLU A 354 50.28 5.19 10.84
N SER A 355 50.97 4.13 10.39
CA SER A 355 52.43 4.10 10.38
C SER A 355 52.93 3.13 9.31
N SER A 356 52.91 3.55 8.04
CA SER A 356 54.00 3.32 7.09
C SER A 356 53.64 3.82 5.68
N THR A 357 54.36 4.85 5.27
CA THR A 357 54.59 5.33 3.90
C THR A 357 54.84 4.23 2.86
N ASN A 358 54.17 4.27 1.71
CA ASN A 358 54.81 4.40 0.39
C ASN A 358 53.82 4.58 -0.78
N SER A 359 54.30 5.31 -1.79
CA SER A 359 53.68 5.81 -3.02
C SER A 359 53.00 4.79 -3.94
N SER A 360 51.90 5.17 -4.61
CA SER A 360 51.84 5.49 -6.06
C SER A 360 50.41 5.33 -6.62
N SER A 361 50.08 6.26 -7.51
CA SER A 361 48.86 6.41 -8.30
C SER A 361 48.57 5.26 -9.27
N GLN A 362 47.29 4.86 -9.43
CA GLN A 362 46.56 4.84 -10.71
C GLN A 362 45.12 4.31 -10.59
N ASP A 363 44.27 4.87 -11.46
CA ASP A 363 42.85 4.62 -11.68
C ASP A 363 42.43 3.15 -11.86
N PHE A 364 41.20 2.79 -11.47
CA PHE A 364 40.20 2.18 -12.36
C PHE A 364 38.82 2.08 -11.69
N SER A 365 37.80 2.35 -12.50
CA SER A 365 36.37 2.43 -12.19
C SER A 365 35.70 1.06 -12.04
N THR A 366 34.51 1.07 -11.41
CA THR A 366 33.29 0.25 -11.62
C THR A 366 32.84 -0.56 -10.40
N SER A 367 31.67 -0.21 -9.84
CA SER A 367 30.45 -1.06 -9.73
C SER A 367 29.59 -0.80 -8.46
N GLN A 368 28.28 -0.65 -8.72
CA GLN A 368 27.12 -0.98 -7.88
C GLN A 368 26.92 -0.27 -6.53
N GLU A 369 26.00 0.71 -6.54
CA GLU A 369 25.29 1.17 -5.35
C GLU A 369 24.20 0.16 -4.94
N PRO A 370 24.20 -0.34 -3.69
CA PRO A 370 22.99 -0.85 -3.06
C PRO A 370 22.26 0.31 -2.36
N SER A 371 20.94 0.32 -2.55
CA SER A 371 19.95 1.17 -1.90
C SER A 371 20.17 1.33 -0.39
N VAL A 372 20.52 2.54 0.05
CA VAL A 372 20.58 2.89 1.47
C VAL A 372 19.22 3.45 1.88
N ALA A 373 18.47 2.62 2.62
CA ALA A 373 17.37 3.07 3.44
C ALA A 373 17.90 4.08 4.47
N SER A 374 17.20 5.20 4.61
CA SER A 374 17.55 6.32 5.50
C SER A 374 17.68 5.85 6.95
N SER A 375 18.91 5.80 7.46
CA SER A 375 19.16 5.63 8.89
C SER A 375 18.85 6.95 9.61
N HIS A 376 17.68 7.02 10.25
CA HIS A 376 17.45 7.96 11.34
C HIS A 376 18.59 7.82 12.38
N GLY A 377 19.04 8.95 12.95
CA GLY A 377 20.00 8.97 14.04
C GLY A 377 19.60 7.94 15.10
N VAL A 378 20.43 6.91 15.24
CA VAL A 378 20.12 5.75 16.07
C VAL A 378 20.13 6.20 17.53
N ARG A 379 18.93 6.47 18.09
CA ARG A 379 18.78 6.52 19.55
C ARG A 379 19.29 5.19 20.11
N CYS A 380 20.19 5.24 21.09
CA CYS A 380 20.65 4.02 21.76
C CYS A 380 19.44 3.31 22.40
N LEU A 381 19.34 1.98 22.26
CA LEU A 381 18.23 1.19 22.82
C LEU A 381 18.05 1.39 24.34
N SER A 382 19.12 1.75 25.04
CA SER A 382 19.05 2.10 26.46
C SER A 382 18.24 3.36 26.74
N SER A 383 18.36 4.39 25.89
CA SER A 383 17.52 5.59 25.95
C SER A 383 16.06 5.26 25.64
N GLU A 384 15.79 4.41 24.65
CA GLU A 384 14.41 3.96 24.38
C GLU A 384 13.79 3.25 25.59
N HIS A 385 14.57 2.40 26.28
CA HIS A 385 14.12 1.73 27.50
C HIS A 385 13.94 2.70 28.67
N ALA A 386 14.74 3.75 28.79
CA ALA A 386 14.58 4.79 29.80
C ALA A 386 13.27 5.60 29.61
N VAL A 387 12.94 5.95 28.36
CA VAL A 387 11.71 6.66 28.01
C VAL A 387 10.46 5.87 28.43
N ILE A 388 10.49 4.55 28.25
CA ILE A 388 9.40 3.65 28.64
C ILE A 388 9.11 3.77 30.16
N VAL A 389 10.14 3.88 31.00
CA VAL A 389 10.00 3.85 32.47
C VAL A 389 10.06 5.24 33.10
N LYS A 390 10.02 6.29 32.27
CA LYS A 390 10.19 7.70 32.65
C LYS A 390 9.37 8.13 33.86
N GLU A 391 8.08 7.79 33.90
CA GLU A 391 7.18 8.17 35.00
C GLU A 391 7.58 7.52 36.32
N GLN A 392 8.01 6.25 36.29
CA GLN A 392 8.50 5.54 37.48
C GLN A 392 9.80 6.17 37.99
N THR A 393 10.71 6.51 37.08
CA THR A 393 11.96 7.22 37.42
C THR A 393 11.69 8.58 38.04
N ALA A 394 10.76 9.36 37.47
CA ALA A 394 10.38 10.66 37.99
C ALA A 394 9.78 10.54 39.41
N GLN A 395 8.97 9.51 39.66
CA GLN A 395 8.43 9.23 40.99
C GLN A 395 9.53 8.83 41.99
N ALA A 396 10.50 8.01 41.59
CA ALA A 396 11.64 7.65 42.42
C ALA A 396 12.47 8.89 42.79
N ILE A 397 12.67 9.83 41.85
CA ILE A 397 13.31 11.12 42.12
C ILE A 397 12.47 11.99 43.07
N ALA A 398 11.15 12.02 42.91
CA ALA A 398 10.27 12.82 43.76
C ALA A 398 10.34 12.38 45.24
N ASN A 399 10.50 11.07 45.49
CA ASN A 399 10.57 10.49 46.84
C ASN A 399 11.83 10.91 47.62
N THR A 400 12.91 11.35 46.95
CA THR A 400 14.17 11.75 47.59
C THR A 400 14.24 13.21 48.04
N ALA A 401 13.08 13.90 48.11
CA ALA A 401 12.98 15.30 48.51
C ALA A 401 13.77 15.64 49.79
N ARG A 402 13.61 14.82 50.83
CA ARG A 402 14.26 15.03 52.13
C ARG A 402 15.77 14.85 52.08
N ALA A 403 16.25 13.91 51.27
CA ALA A 403 17.67 13.64 51.09
C ALA A 403 18.35 14.76 50.32
N TYR A 404 17.66 15.29 49.30
CA TYR A 404 18.10 16.43 48.51
C TYR A 404 18.26 17.69 49.36
N GLU A 405 17.28 18.01 50.20
CA GLU A 405 17.30 19.19 51.06
C GLU A 405 18.33 19.10 52.19
N LYS A 406 18.58 17.90 52.74
CA LYS A 406 19.45 17.71 53.91
C LYS A 406 20.92 17.44 53.55
N SER A 407 21.17 16.73 52.46
CA SER A 407 22.47 16.14 52.15
C SER A 407 22.94 16.40 50.72
N GLY A 408 22.17 17.15 49.91
CA GLY A 408 22.53 17.56 48.56
C GLY A 408 22.23 16.52 47.47
N VAL A 409 22.60 16.89 46.24
CA VAL A 409 22.21 16.18 45.00
C VAL A 409 22.78 14.77 44.91
N GLU A 410 24.04 14.56 45.32
CA GLU A 410 24.68 13.24 45.24
C GLU A 410 24.08 12.21 46.22
N ALA A 411 23.68 12.68 47.41
CA ALA A 411 23.00 11.84 48.39
C ALA A 411 21.60 11.46 47.88
N ALA A 412 20.87 12.41 47.30
CA ALA A 412 19.56 12.16 46.69
C ALA A 412 19.63 11.18 45.52
N LEU A 413 20.64 11.30 44.64
CA LEU A 413 20.86 10.33 43.57
C LEU A 413 21.18 8.93 44.13
N SER A 414 22.04 8.85 45.15
CA SER A 414 22.43 7.56 45.75
C SER A 414 21.24 6.87 46.43
N GLU A 415 20.36 7.63 47.09
CA GLU A 415 19.13 7.14 47.69
C GLU A 415 18.14 6.66 46.61
N ALA A 416 17.87 7.48 45.59
CA ALA A 416 16.98 7.12 44.47
C ALA A 416 17.47 5.86 43.74
N PHE A 417 18.77 5.78 43.48
CA PHE A 417 19.40 4.64 42.83
C PHE A 417 19.26 3.36 43.67
N HIS A 418 19.47 3.45 44.99
CA HIS A 418 19.37 2.30 45.89
C HIS A 418 17.92 1.83 46.05
N GLU A 419 16.98 2.75 46.22
CA GLU A 419 15.54 2.42 46.34
C GLU A 419 15.02 1.79 45.04
N GLU A 420 15.34 2.37 43.89
CA GLU A 420 14.87 1.85 42.60
C GLU A 420 15.51 0.50 42.26
N TYR A 421 16.81 0.33 42.52
CA TYR A 421 17.47 -0.98 42.41
C TYR A 421 16.79 -2.02 43.30
N SER A 422 16.53 -1.68 44.57
CA SER A 422 15.89 -2.59 45.53
C SER A 422 14.47 -2.96 45.12
N ARG A 423 13.68 -1.98 44.67
CA ARG A 423 12.31 -2.18 44.16
C ARG A 423 12.30 -3.14 42.97
N LEU A 424 13.15 -2.89 41.98
CA LEU A 424 13.25 -3.71 40.76
C LEU A 424 13.80 -5.10 41.05
N TYR A 425 14.72 -5.23 42.01
CA TYR A 425 15.25 -6.51 42.45
C TYR A 425 14.18 -7.37 43.16
N GLN A 426 13.30 -6.75 43.97
CA GLN A 426 12.17 -7.47 44.56
C GLN A 426 11.14 -7.88 43.50
N LEU A 427 10.82 -6.96 42.58
CA LEU A 427 9.91 -7.25 41.45
C LEU A 427 10.43 -8.40 40.58
N ALA A 428 11.74 -8.51 40.38
CA ALA A 428 12.34 -9.62 39.63
C ALA A 428 12.21 -10.99 40.29
N LYS A 429 11.99 -11.04 41.61
CA LYS A 429 11.74 -12.29 42.34
C LYS A 429 10.30 -12.77 42.23
N GLU A 430 9.38 -11.92 41.77
CA GLU A 430 8.00 -12.32 41.53
C GLU A 430 7.95 -13.33 40.38
N THR A 431 7.31 -14.48 40.63
CA THR A 431 7.14 -15.49 39.59
C THR A 431 6.08 -15.03 38.59
N PRO A 432 6.35 -15.12 37.27
CA PRO A 432 5.34 -14.81 36.27
C PRO A 432 4.07 -15.62 36.50
N THR A 433 2.95 -14.93 36.64
CA THR A 433 1.63 -15.55 36.74
C THR A 433 1.01 -15.68 35.35
N SER A 434 -0.15 -16.32 35.25
CA SER A 434 -0.83 -16.44 33.96
C SER A 434 -1.28 -15.09 33.37
N HIS A 435 -1.40 -14.03 34.17
CA HIS A 435 -1.91 -12.72 33.77
C HIS A 435 -0.91 -11.57 33.95
N SER A 436 0.29 -11.85 34.47
CA SER A 436 1.30 -10.83 34.72
C SER A 436 2.70 -11.40 34.53
N ASP A 437 3.48 -10.72 33.68
CA ASP A 437 4.90 -10.96 33.50
C ASP A 437 5.69 -9.70 33.92
N PRO A 438 6.38 -9.74 35.08
CA PRO A 438 7.17 -8.61 35.59
C PRO A 438 8.24 -8.12 34.61
N ARG A 439 8.74 -8.97 33.70
CA ARG A 439 9.76 -8.60 32.70
C ARG A 439 9.26 -7.54 31.71
N LEU A 440 7.96 -7.45 31.48
CA LEU A 440 7.36 -6.45 30.59
C LEU A 440 7.35 -5.04 31.21
N GLN A 441 7.43 -4.95 32.54
CA GLN A 441 7.34 -3.68 33.26
C GLN A 441 8.64 -2.87 33.18
N HIS A 442 9.81 -3.54 33.22
CA HIS A 442 11.10 -2.85 33.28
C HIS A 442 12.26 -3.69 32.71
N VAL A 443 13.19 -3.05 31.99
CA VAL A 443 14.38 -3.71 31.41
C VAL A 443 15.24 -4.42 32.46
N LEU A 444 15.48 -3.77 33.60
CA LEU A 444 16.27 -4.37 34.68
C LEU A 444 15.63 -5.62 35.30
N VAL A 445 14.30 -5.76 35.27
CA VAL A 445 13.64 -7.00 35.73
C VAL A 445 14.01 -8.17 34.81
N TYR A 446 14.03 -7.93 33.49
CA TYR A 446 14.52 -8.89 32.53
C TYR A 446 16.01 -9.22 32.74
N PHE A 447 16.85 -8.22 33.05
CA PHE A 447 18.28 -8.41 33.33
C PHE A 447 18.51 -9.25 34.59
N PHE A 448 17.79 -8.96 35.69
CA PHE A 448 17.90 -9.71 36.93
C PHE A 448 17.50 -11.18 36.76
N GLN A 449 16.37 -11.45 36.08
CA GLN A 449 15.92 -12.82 35.87
C GLN A 449 16.84 -13.62 34.93
N ASN A 450 17.61 -12.94 34.07
CA ASN A 450 18.55 -13.57 33.16
C ASN A 450 20.02 -13.49 33.63
N GLU A 451 20.25 -13.09 34.88
CA GLU A 451 21.58 -13.07 35.51
C GLU A 451 22.59 -12.16 34.77
N ALA A 452 22.14 -10.97 34.36
CA ALA A 452 23.01 -9.99 33.73
C ALA A 452 24.15 -9.52 34.66
N PRO A 453 25.33 -9.16 34.11
CA PRO A 453 26.43 -8.63 34.90
C PRO A 453 26.01 -7.40 35.71
N LYS A 454 26.46 -7.32 36.98
CA LYS A 454 26.12 -6.21 37.89
C LYS A 454 26.43 -4.83 37.28
N ARG A 455 27.54 -4.73 36.53
CA ARG A 455 27.94 -3.50 35.82
C ARG A 455 26.95 -3.08 34.74
N VAL A 456 26.40 -4.01 33.97
CA VAL A 456 25.35 -3.75 32.96
C VAL A 456 24.10 -3.21 33.63
N VAL A 457 23.69 -3.81 34.76
CA VAL A 457 22.55 -3.34 35.56
C VAL A 457 22.78 -1.95 36.12
N GLU A 458 23.93 -1.71 36.76
CA GLU A 458 24.28 -0.42 37.37
C GLU A 458 24.34 0.70 36.32
N ARG A 459 24.97 0.45 35.18
CA ARG A 459 25.01 1.41 34.08
C ARG A 459 23.63 1.69 33.51
N THR A 460 22.81 0.67 33.29
CA THR A 460 21.44 0.85 32.75
C THR A 460 20.58 1.68 33.69
N LEU A 461 20.68 1.45 35.00
CA LEU A 461 19.98 2.25 36.00
C LEU A 461 20.51 3.69 36.02
N LEU A 462 21.82 3.88 35.85
CA LEU A 462 22.42 5.22 35.78
C LEU A 462 22.00 5.97 34.52
N GLU A 463 21.92 5.30 33.36
CA GLU A 463 21.39 5.86 32.10
C GLU A 463 19.91 6.23 32.22
N GLN A 464 19.12 5.48 33.00
CA GLN A 464 17.74 5.83 33.32
C GLN A 464 17.64 7.15 34.10
N PHE A 465 18.49 7.39 35.10
CA PHE A 465 18.51 8.67 35.84
C PHE A 465 19.17 9.82 35.05
N ALA A 466 19.98 9.51 34.03
CA ALA A 466 20.63 10.47 33.15
C ALA A 466 19.78 10.90 31.94
N ASP A 467 18.57 10.34 31.79
CA ASP A 467 17.69 10.61 30.66
C ASP A 467 17.26 12.09 30.62
N LYS A 468 17.54 12.75 29.48
CA LYS A 468 17.21 14.15 29.20
C LYS A 468 15.71 14.44 29.37
N ASN A 469 14.87 13.41 29.20
CA ASN A 469 13.42 13.53 29.32
C ASN A 469 12.94 13.82 30.75
N LEU A 470 13.76 13.62 31.78
CA LEU A 470 13.40 13.81 33.20
C LEU A 470 13.41 15.27 33.67
N SER A 471 13.65 16.25 32.80
CA SER A 471 13.86 17.67 33.09
C SER A 471 12.58 18.46 33.47
N TYR A 472 11.84 17.98 34.45
CA TYR A 472 10.58 18.57 34.93
C TYR A 472 10.76 19.65 36.02
N ASP A 473 11.69 19.46 36.95
CA ASP A 473 11.94 20.37 38.07
C ASP A 473 13.45 20.51 38.38
N GLU A 474 13.82 21.51 39.20
CA GLU A 474 15.24 21.77 39.51
C GLU A 474 15.94 20.57 40.16
N ARG A 475 15.18 19.73 40.89
CA ARG A 475 15.70 18.53 41.55
C ARG A 475 16.05 17.46 40.53
N SER A 476 15.14 17.16 39.61
CA SER A 476 15.36 16.14 38.58
C SER A 476 16.46 16.56 37.62
N ILE A 477 16.54 17.85 37.26
CA ILE A 477 17.63 18.40 36.43
C ILE A 477 18.98 18.25 37.15
N SER A 478 19.04 18.56 38.45
CA SER A 478 20.26 18.43 39.24
C SER A 478 20.74 16.98 39.34
N ILE A 479 19.82 16.06 39.65
CA ILE A 479 20.12 14.61 39.75
C ILE A 479 20.54 14.05 38.39
N MET A 480 19.86 14.42 37.31
CA MET A 480 20.19 14.02 35.94
C MET A 480 21.61 14.45 35.56
N LYS A 481 22.01 15.69 35.85
CA LYS A 481 23.36 16.19 35.56
C LYS A 481 24.44 15.40 36.32
N VAL A 482 24.19 15.05 37.59
CA VAL A 482 25.12 14.22 38.37
C VAL A 482 25.19 12.80 37.82
N ALA A 483 24.06 12.22 37.39
CA ALA A 483 24.04 10.90 36.75
C ALA A 483 24.80 10.90 35.42
N GLN A 484 24.67 11.95 34.60
CA GLN A 484 25.43 12.14 33.36
C GLN A 484 26.93 12.28 33.62
N ALA A 485 27.33 13.04 34.64
CA ALA A 485 28.73 13.15 35.05
C ALA A 485 29.31 11.77 35.43
N LYS A 486 28.59 10.99 36.24
CA LYS A 486 28.98 9.63 36.62
C LYS A 486 29.04 8.65 35.44
N LEU A 487 28.23 8.84 34.40
CA LEU A 487 28.32 8.01 33.18
C LEU A 487 29.58 8.33 32.37
N LYS A 488 29.98 9.60 32.29
CA LYS A 488 31.19 10.05 31.59
C LYS A 488 32.47 9.53 32.26
N GLU A 489 32.42 9.22 33.55
CA GLU A 489 33.51 8.60 34.29
C GLU A 489 33.69 7.10 34.00
N ILE A 490 32.71 6.42 33.39
CA ILE A 490 32.80 4.99 33.04
C ILE A 490 33.55 4.86 31.71
N GLY A 491 34.81 4.45 31.77
CA GLY A 491 35.66 4.26 30.60
C GLY A 491 35.42 2.94 29.85
N PRO A 492 36.01 2.77 28.65
CA PRO A 492 35.92 1.53 27.88
C PRO A 492 36.61 0.32 28.56
N ASP A 493 37.58 0.56 29.44
CA ASP A 493 38.24 -0.49 30.24
C ASP A 493 37.36 -0.99 31.40
N ASP A 494 36.35 -0.22 31.82
CA ASP A 494 35.45 -0.56 32.92
C ASP A 494 34.29 -1.45 32.50
N MET A 495 33.95 -1.47 31.20
CA MET A 495 32.80 -2.20 30.69
C MET A 495 32.90 -2.53 29.20
N ASN A 496 32.58 -3.77 28.83
CA ASN A 496 32.42 -4.16 27.44
C ASN A 496 31.12 -3.56 26.85
N MET A 497 31.27 -2.58 25.95
CA MET A 497 30.14 -1.88 25.32
C MET A 497 29.38 -2.76 24.32
N GLU A 498 30.01 -3.75 23.67
CA GLU A 498 29.30 -4.70 22.79
C GLU A 498 28.40 -5.63 23.59
N GLU A 499 28.88 -6.13 24.73
CA GLU A 499 28.08 -6.95 25.65
C GLU A 499 26.89 -6.16 26.18
N TYR A 500 27.13 -4.91 26.62
CA TYR A 500 26.08 -3.99 27.07
C TYR A 500 24.98 -3.81 26.01
N LYS A 501 25.35 -3.54 24.76
CA LYS A 501 24.40 -3.38 23.64
C LYS A 501 23.59 -4.65 23.39
N LYS A 502 24.23 -5.82 23.39
CA LYS A 502 23.55 -7.12 23.19
C LYS A 502 22.46 -7.38 24.22
N TRP A 503 22.67 -6.97 25.48
CA TRP A 503 21.64 -7.10 26.52
C TRP A 503 20.40 -6.25 26.23
N HIS A 504 20.59 -5.03 25.72
CA HIS A 504 19.49 -4.17 25.29
C HIS A 504 18.80 -4.69 24.01
N GLU A 505 19.56 -5.23 23.06
CA GLU A 505 19.02 -5.89 21.87
C GLU A 505 18.14 -7.09 22.24
N ASP A 506 18.59 -7.94 23.17
CA ASP A 506 17.83 -9.09 23.67
C ASP A 506 16.52 -8.65 24.33
N TYR A 507 16.54 -7.60 25.15
CA TYR A 507 15.31 -7.07 25.77
C TYR A 507 14.36 -6.46 24.74
N SER A 508 14.88 -5.72 23.76
CA SER A 508 14.08 -5.15 22.67
C SER A 508 13.42 -6.25 21.84
N LEU A 509 14.16 -7.33 21.53
CA LEU A 509 13.63 -8.50 20.85
C LEU A 509 12.57 -9.22 21.70
N PHE A 510 12.77 -9.36 23.01
CA PHE A 510 11.78 -9.92 23.94
C PHE A 510 10.47 -9.11 23.94
N ARG A 511 10.55 -7.78 23.95
CA ARG A 511 9.36 -6.92 23.82
C ARG A 511 8.69 -7.08 22.45
N LYS A 512 9.46 -7.13 21.36
CA LYS A 512 8.94 -7.37 19.99
C LYS A 512 8.19 -8.69 19.91
N VAL A 513 8.76 -9.78 20.43
CA VAL A 513 8.11 -11.10 20.53
C VAL A 513 6.82 -11.02 21.34
N SER A 514 6.83 -10.31 22.46
CA SER A 514 5.64 -10.16 23.32
C SER A 514 4.52 -9.40 22.61
N VAL A 515 4.84 -8.35 21.85
CA VAL A 515 3.86 -7.61 21.04
C VAL A 515 3.28 -8.48 19.92
N TYR A 516 4.12 -9.25 19.23
CA TYR A 516 3.66 -10.18 18.19
C TYR A 516 2.74 -11.25 18.76
N LEU A 517 3.11 -11.85 19.90
CA LEU A 517 2.24 -12.81 20.57
C LEU A 517 0.89 -12.18 20.94
N LEU A 518 0.89 -11.03 21.63
CA LEU A 518 -0.35 -10.41 22.09
C LEU A 518 -1.26 -9.98 20.95
N THR A 519 -0.68 -9.37 19.90
CA THR A 519 -1.44 -8.97 18.71
C THR A 519 -2.01 -10.19 17.99
N GLY A 520 -1.23 -11.26 17.85
CA GLY A 520 -1.70 -12.52 17.28
C GLY A 520 -2.87 -13.12 18.07
N LEU A 521 -2.80 -13.10 19.40
CA LEU A 521 -3.88 -13.58 20.28
C LEU A 521 -5.13 -12.70 20.23
N GLU A 522 -4.98 -11.37 20.20
CA GLU A 522 -6.09 -10.42 20.04
C GLU A 522 -6.83 -10.63 18.70
N LEU A 523 -6.08 -10.84 17.62
CA LEU A 523 -6.65 -11.13 16.30
C LEU A 523 -7.31 -12.50 16.25
N TYR A 524 -6.74 -13.50 16.90
CA TYR A 524 -7.34 -14.82 17.06
C TYR A 524 -8.71 -14.73 17.74
N GLN A 525 -8.83 -13.97 18.84
CA GLN A 525 -10.11 -13.76 19.53
C GLN A 525 -11.17 -13.06 18.67
N LYS A 526 -10.74 -12.22 17.71
CA LYS A 526 -11.62 -11.51 16.77
C LYS A 526 -12.01 -12.36 15.55
N GLY A 527 -11.58 -13.63 15.47
CA GLY A 527 -11.80 -14.49 14.31
C GLY A 527 -10.96 -14.13 13.07
N LYS A 528 -9.98 -13.24 13.21
CA LYS A 528 -9.10 -12.80 12.12
C LYS A 528 -7.88 -13.73 11.99
N TYR A 529 -8.12 -15.00 11.67
CA TYR A 529 -7.08 -16.03 11.73
C TYR A 529 -5.92 -15.83 10.75
N GLN A 530 -6.18 -15.22 9.59
CA GLN A 530 -5.17 -14.93 8.56
C GLN A 530 -4.10 -13.96 9.07
N GLU A 531 -4.55 -12.83 9.64
CA GLU A 531 -3.65 -11.84 10.24
C GLU A 531 -2.98 -12.43 11.51
N ALA A 532 -3.73 -13.16 12.33
CA ALA A 532 -3.24 -13.78 13.55
C ALA A 532 -2.08 -14.76 13.32
N LEU A 533 -2.19 -15.62 12.29
CA LEU A 533 -1.18 -16.62 11.98
C LEU A 533 0.18 -16.00 11.67
N SER A 534 0.22 -14.94 10.85
CA SER A 534 1.47 -14.23 10.51
C SER A 534 2.18 -13.72 11.77
N TYR A 535 1.46 -13.06 12.68
CA TYR A 535 2.03 -12.59 13.94
C TYR A 535 2.57 -13.73 14.82
N LEU A 536 1.85 -14.84 14.92
CA LEU A 536 2.25 -15.98 15.76
C LEU A 536 3.46 -16.74 15.19
N VAL A 537 3.60 -16.85 13.87
CA VAL A 537 4.77 -17.45 13.24
C VAL A 537 6.02 -16.62 13.48
N TYR A 538 5.93 -15.30 13.28
CA TYR A 538 7.05 -14.39 13.55
C TYR A 538 7.40 -14.32 15.04
N ALA A 539 6.39 -14.36 15.92
CA ALA A 539 6.61 -14.49 17.36
C ALA A 539 7.41 -15.77 17.67
N TYR A 540 7.03 -16.91 17.09
CA TYR A 540 7.69 -18.19 17.33
C TYR A 540 9.16 -18.19 16.87
N GLN A 541 9.42 -17.76 15.64
CA GLN A 541 10.78 -17.69 15.08
C GLN A 541 11.69 -16.75 15.87
N SER A 542 11.19 -15.55 16.17
CA SER A 542 11.94 -14.55 16.94
C SER A 542 12.18 -15.01 18.39
N ASN A 543 11.24 -15.75 18.97
CA ASN A 543 11.36 -16.29 20.32
C ASN A 543 12.41 -17.41 20.41
N ALA A 544 12.58 -18.22 19.36
CA ALA A 544 13.60 -19.27 19.32
C ALA A 544 15.02 -18.68 19.51
N ALA A 545 15.32 -17.56 18.86
CA ALA A 545 16.60 -16.86 19.02
C ALA A 545 16.88 -16.42 20.47
N LEU A 546 15.83 -16.07 21.23
CA LEU A 546 15.95 -15.73 22.65
C LEU A 546 16.12 -16.99 23.52
N LEU A 547 15.32 -18.02 23.29
CA LEU A 547 15.35 -19.25 24.09
C LEU A 547 16.68 -20.00 23.96
N MET A 548 17.35 -19.93 22.80
CA MET A 548 18.71 -20.44 22.61
C MET A 548 19.74 -19.81 23.57
N LYS A 549 19.51 -18.57 24.01
CA LYS A 549 20.36 -17.84 24.96
C LYS A 549 19.93 -18.03 26.42
N GLY A 550 18.83 -18.74 26.67
CA GLY A 550 18.36 -19.13 28.01
C GLY A 550 16.83 -19.25 28.14
N PRO A 551 16.33 -20.12 29.02
CA PRO A 551 14.89 -20.42 29.13
C PRO A 551 14.05 -19.24 29.65
N ARG A 552 14.67 -18.27 30.32
CA ARG A 552 14.02 -17.06 30.87
C ARG A 552 14.16 -15.83 29.97
N ARG A 553 14.76 -15.98 28.77
CA ARG A 553 14.95 -14.87 27.81
C ARG A 553 13.76 -14.64 26.90
N GLY A 554 12.93 -15.66 26.70
CA GLY A 554 11.77 -15.61 25.81
C GLY A 554 10.43 -15.76 26.53
N VAL A 555 9.38 -15.90 25.74
CA VAL A 555 8.04 -16.30 26.19
C VAL A 555 7.91 -17.83 26.12
N LYS A 556 6.96 -18.41 26.87
CA LYS A 556 6.68 -19.85 26.86
C LYS A 556 6.32 -20.31 25.44
N GLU A 557 7.20 -21.11 24.85
CA GLU A 557 7.08 -21.61 23.48
C GLU A 557 5.77 -22.38 23.24
N SER A 558 5.35 -23.17 24.23
CA SER A 558 4.12 -23.98 24.15
C SER A 558 2.86 -23.15 23.90
N VAL A 559 2.79 -21.92 24.41
CA VAL A 559 1.64 -21.02 24.21
C VAL A 559 1.60 -20.52 22.78
N ILE A 560 2.74 -20.06 22.25
CA ILE A 560 2.84 -19.57 20.87
C ILE A 560 2.52 -20.72 19.89
N ALA A 561 3.11 -21.90 20.12
CA ALA A 561 2.90 -23.08 19.31
C ALA A 561 1.44 -23.53 19.30
N LEU A 562 0.76 -23.54 20.47
CA LEU A 562 -0.65 -23.90 20.58
C LEU A 562 -1.55 -23.00 19.74
N TYR A 563 -1.41 -21.68 19.85
CA TYR A 563 -2.27 -20.74 19.12
C TYR A 563 -1.92 -20.67 17.64
N ARG A 564 -0.65 -20.87 17.27
CA ARG A 564 -0.22 -21.05 15.88
C ARG A 564 -0.93 -22.26 15.26
N ARG A 565 -0.93 -23.41 15.95
CA ARG A 565 -1.65 -24.63 15.50
C ARG A 565 -3.15 -24.39 15.36
N LYS A 566 -3.77 -23.75 16.36
CA LYS A 566 -5.20 -23.42 16.29
C LYS A 566 -5.53 -22.53 15.09
N CYS A 567 -4.73 -21.48 14.83
CA CYS A 567 -4.92 -20.63 13.65
C CYS A 567 -4.79 -21.42 12.34
N LEU A 568 -3.81 -22.32 12.24
CA LEU A 568 -3.62 -23.16 11.07
C LEU A 568 -4.83 -24.06 10.81
N LEU A 569 -5.33 -24.73 11.85
CA LEU A 569 -6.49 -25.61 11.72
C LEU A 569 -7.77 -24.84 11.34
N GLU A 570 -8.01 -23.69 11.95
CA GLU A 570 -9.16 -22.82 11.61
C GLU A 570 -9.07 -22.26 10.18
N LEU A 571 -7.88 -21.82 9.75
CA LEU A 571 -7.67 -21.36 8.37
C LEU A 571 -7.83 -22.49 7.37
N ASN A 572 -7.34 -23.69 7.69
CA ASN A 572 -7.52 -24.87 6.86
C ASN A 572 -8.99 -25.23 6.72
N ALA A 573 -9.75 -25.22 7.82
CA ALA A 573 -11.20 -25.45 7.80
C ALA A 573 -11.93 -24.37 6.97
N LYS A 574 -11.54 -23.09 7.11
CA LYS A 574 -12.08 -22.01 6.27
C LYS A 574 -11.77 -22.23 4.79
N ALA A 575 -10.52 -22.53 4.45
CA ALA A 575 -10.09 -22.79 3.07
C ALA A 575 -10.84 -23.98 2.46
N ALA A 576 -11.03 -25.06 3.22
CA ALA A 576 -11.83 -26.20 2.81
C ALA A 576 -13.30 -25.82 2.59
N SER A 577 -13.93 -25.07 3.50
CA SER A 577 -15.31 -24.63 3.34
C SER A 577 -15.52 -23.75 2.11
N LEU A 578 -14.55 -22.89 1.79
CA LEU A 578 -14.55 -22.06 0.59
C LEU A 578 -14.37 -22.90 -0.68
N PHE A 579 -13.53 -23.92 -0.63
CA PHE A 579 -13.32 -24.88 -1.71
C PHE A 579 -14.59 -25.69 -2.04
N GLU A 580 -15.36 -26.07 -1.01
CA GLU A 580 -16.63 -26.82 -1.15
C GLU A 580 -17.79 -25.98 -1.74
N THR A 581 -17.70 -24.64 -1.76
CA THR A 581 -18.79 -23.78 -2.29
C THR A 581 -18.98 -23.87 -3.80
N ASN A 582 -17.97 -24.37 -4.53
CA ASN A 582 -17.94 -24.45 -6.00
C ASN A 582 -18.20 -23.10 -6.71
N ASP A 583 -17.93 -21.99 -6.02
CA ASP A 583 -17.95 -20.62 -6.55
C ASP A 583 -16.51 -20.19 -6.87
N ASP A 584 -16.24 -19.77 -8.11
CA ASP A 584 -14.88 -19.50 -8.58
C ASP A 584 -14.13 -18.47 -7.73
N HIS A 585 -14.83 -17.43 -7.25
CA HIS A 585 -14.21 -16.40 -6.40
C HIS A 585 -13.85 -16.96 -5.02
N SER A 586 -14.77 -17.69 -4.39
CA SER A 586 -14.58 -18.31 -3.08
C SER A 586 -13.50 -19.39 -3.11
N VAL A 587 -13.48 -20.23 -4.15
CA VAL A 587 -12.46 -21.24 -4.38
C VAL A 587 -11.08 -20.59 -4.56
N THR A 588 -11.00 -19.50 -5.32
CA THR A 588 -9.75 -18.74 -5.49
C THR A 588 -9.26 -18.15 -4.17
N GLU A 589 -10.15 -17.61 -3.32
CA GLU A 589 -9.78 -17.14 -1.96
C GLU A 589 -9.22 -18.29 -1.11
N GLY A 590 -9.88 -19.45 -1.11
CA GLY A 590 -9.43 -20.64 -0.38
C GLY A 590 -8.04 -21.13 -0.83
N ILE A 591 -7.80 -21.17 -2.14
CA ILE A 591 -6.50 -21.56 -2.73
C ILE A 591 -5.41 -20.55 -2.37
N ASN A 592 -5.71 -19.25 -2.38
CA ASN A 592 -4.75 -18.22 -1.97
C ASN A 592 -4.36 -18.36 -0.50
N VAL A 593 -5.31 -18.64 0.40
CA VAL A 593 -5.01 -18.92 1.82
C VAL A 593 -4.10 -20.15 1.98
N MET A 594 -4.33 -21.20 1.18
CA MET A 594 -3.46 -22.39 1.18
C MET A 594 -2.03 -22.06 0.71
N ASN A 595 -1.89 -21.35 -0.41
CA ASN A 595 -0.61 -21.06 -1.05
C ASN A 595 0.23 -20.01 -0.32
N GLU A 596 -0.40 -18.94 0.16
CA GLU A 596 0.32 -17.79 0.74
C GLU A 596 0.61 -17.96 2.24
N LEU A 597 -0.15 -18.79 2.96
CA LEU A 597 -0.10 -18.86 4.42
C LEU A 597 0.07 -20.27 4.96
N ILE A 598 -0.80 -21.22 4.60
CA ILE A 598 -0.83 -22.55 5.22
C ILE A 598 0.40 -23.36 4.80
N ILE A 599 0.66 -23.51 3.50
CA ILE A 599 1.80 -24.28 2.98
C ILE A 599 3.14 -23.69 3.47
N PRO A 600 3.40 -22.37 3.32
CA PRO A 600 4.58 -21.74 3.88
C PRO A 600 4.76 -21.98 5.38
N CYS A 601 3.68 -21.86 6.18
CA CYS A 601 3.77 -22.07 7.61
C CYS A 601 4.06 -23.53 7.99
N ILE A 602 3.48 -24.50 7.28
CA ILE A 602 3.73 -25.94 7.53
C ILE A 602 5.20 -26.27 7.30
N HIS A 603 5.77 -25.78 6.20
CA HIS A 603 7.18 -26.01 5.91
C HIS A 603 8.10 -25.33 6.94
N LEU A 604 7.76 -24.13 7.41
CA LEU A 604 8.48 -23.47 8.51
C LEU A 604 8.42 -24.25 9.82
N ILE A 605 7.32 -24.98 10.08
CA ILE A 605 7.18 -25.86 11.25
C ILE A 605 8.01 -27.13 11.08
N ILE A 606 8.01 -27.74 9.89
CA ILE A 606 8.78 -28.96 9.61
C ILE A 606 10.29 -28.68 9.71
N ASN A 607 10.73 -27.50 9.27
CA ASN A 607 12.15 -27.09 9.31
C ASN A 607 12.65 -26.72 10.72
N ASN A 608 11.77 -26.51 11.70
CA ASN A 608 12.11 -26.16 13.09
C ASN A 608 11.61 -27.26 14.04
N ASP A 609 12.46 -28.24 14.36
CA ASP A 609 12.25 -29.33 15.34
C ASP A 609 10.77 -29.62 15.67
N ILE A 610 10.11 -30.36 14.77
CA ILE A 610 8.67 -30.56 14.80
C ILE A 610 8.19 -31.22 16.11
N SER A 611 7.25 -30.57 16.81
CA SER A 611 6.61 -31.18 17.97
C SER A 611 5.58 -32.23 17.54
N LYS A 612 5.30 -33.21 18.40
CA LYS A 612 4.29 -34.24 18.12
C LYS A 612 2.91 -33.62 17.82
N ASP A 613 2.51 -32.60 18.59
CA ASP A 613 1.25 -31.89 18.38
C ASP A 613 1.21 -31.13 17.04
N ASP A 614 2.35 -30.59 16.58
CA ASP A 614 2.45 -29.93 15.29
C ASP A 614 2.36 -30.93 14.14
N LEU A 615 3.02 -32.09 14.27
CA LEU A 615 2.92 -33.19 13.32
C LEU A 615 1.48 -33.70 13.21
N ASP A 616 0.82 -33.95 14.34
CA ASP A 616 -0.56 -34.42 14.38
C ASP A 616 -1.51 -33.43 13.69
N ALA A 617 -1.33 -32.11 13.91
CA ALA A 617 -2.13 -31.08 13.25
C ALA A 617 -1.87 -31.01 11.73
N ILE A 618 -0.62 -31.17 11.29
CA ILE A 618 -0.27 -31.21 9.86
C ILE A 618 -0.88 -32.43 9.19
N GLU A 619 -0.83 -33.60 9.83
CA GLU A 619 -1.42 -34.82 9.30
C GLU A 619 -2.95 -34.73 9.23
N VAL A 620 -3.61 -34.07 10.18
CA VAL A 620 -5.06 -33.79 10.07
C VAL A 620 -5.38 -32.99 8.81
N MET A 621 -4.60 -31.94 8.51
CA MET A 621 -4.81 -31.12 7.30
C MET A 621 -4.51 -31.91 6.02
N ARG A 622 -3.40 -32.66 5.99
CA ARG A 622 -3.03 -33.52 4.85
C ARG A 622 -4.10 -34.56 4.56
N ASN A 623 -4.56 -35.28 5.58
CA ASN A 623 -5.62 -36.27 5.43
C ASN A 623 -6.93 -35.65 4.94
N HIS A 624 -7.27 -34.45 5.43
CA HIS A 624 -8.46 -33.74 4.98
C HIS A 624 -8.40 -33.42 3.47
N TRP A 625 -7.31 -32.82 2.99
CA TRP A 625 -7.16 -32.49 1.57
C TRP A 625 -7.00 -33.73 0.67
N CYS A 626 -6.32 -34.78 1.14
CA CYS A 626 -6.23 -36.06 0.43
C CYS A 626 -7.58 -36.76 0.30
N SER A 627 -8.52 -36.53 1.20
CA SER A 627 -9.84 -37.16 1.14
C SER A 627 -10.65 -36.79 -0.11
N TYR A 628 -10.40 -35.61 -0.70
CA TYR A 628 -11.04 -35.16 -1.93
C TYR A 628 -10.57 -35.95 -3.17
N LEU A 629 -9.40 -36.58 -3.14
CA LEU A 629 -8.91 -37.42 -4.26
C LEU A 629 -9.77 -38.68 -4.49
N GLY A 630 -10.53 -39.10 -3.47
CA GLY A 630 -11.44 -40.26 -3.54
C GLY A 630 -12.91 -39.89 -3.74
N GLN A 631 -13.23 -38.60 -3.90
CA GLN A 631 -14.60 -38.10 -4.06
C GLN A 631 -14.84 -37.63 -5.49
N ASP A 632 -16.11 -37.63 -5.92
CA ASP A 632 -16.54 -37.11 -7.22
C ASP A 632 -16.67 -35.58 -7.12
N ILE A 633 -15.60 -34.86 -7.45
CA ILE A 633 -15.50 -33.39 -7.41
C ILE A 633 -15.45 -32.82 -8.84
N ALA A 634 -15.86 -31.57 -9.02
CA ALA A 634 -15.85 -30.90 -10.31
C ALA A 634 -14.43 -30.81 -10.92
N GLU A 635 -14.32 -30.89 -12.26
CA GLU A 635 -13.02 -30.95 -12.96
C GLU A 635 -12.12 -29.74 -12.68
N ASN A 636 -12.70 -28.54 -12.55
CA ASN A 636 -11.98 -27.32 -12.17
C ASN A 636 -11.38 -27.41 -10.76
N LEU A 637 -12.13 -27.94 -9.79
CA LEU A 637 -11.67 -28.14 -8.42
C LEU A 637 -10.57 -29.22 -8.35
N GLN A 638 -10.68 -30.27 -9.16
CA GLN A 638 -9.67 -31.32 -9.23
C GLN A 638 -8.33 -30.80 -9.78
N LEU A 639 -8.37 -29.92 -10.78
CA LEU A 639 -7.18 -29.23 -11.30
C LEU A 639 -6.53 -28.37 -10.21
N CYS A 640 -7.30 -27.51 -9.54
CA CYS A 640 -6.80 -26.67 -8.46
C CYS A 640 -6.19 -27.48 -7.31
N LEU A 641 -6.83 -28.57 -6.90
CA LEU A 641 -6.30 -29.48 -5.87
C LEU A 641 -4.96 -30.09 -6.31
N GLY A 642 -4.85 -30.47 -7.59
CA GLY A 642 -3.61 -31.00 -8.17
C GLY A 642 -2.42 -30.04 -8.14
N GLU A 643 -2.67 -28.72 -8.13
CA GLU A 643 -1.60 -27.70 -8.17
C GLU A 643 -0.93 -27.44 -6.80
N PHE A 644 -1.68 -27.51 -5.69
CA PHE A 644 -1.11 -27.22 -4.36
C PHE A 644 -0.91 -28.46 -3.48
N LEU A 645 -1.65 -29.56 -3.71
CA LEU A 645 -1.56 -30.76 -2.88
C LEU A 645 -0.16 -31.38 -2.85
N PRO A 646 0.60 -31.46 -3.97
CA PRO A 646 1.99 -31.93 -3.92
C PRO A 646 2.87 -31.09 -2.99
N ARG A 647 2.68 -29.76 -2.97
CA ARG A 647 3.43 -28.83 -2.11
C ARG A 647 3.03 -28.94 -0.63
N LEU A 648 1.79 -29.35 -0.34
CA LEU A 648 1.34 -29.64 1.02
C LEU A 648 1.95 -30.93 1.58
N LEU A 649 2.14 -31.93 0.71
CA LEU A 649 2.66 -33.25 1.06
C LEU A 649 4.21 -33.27 1.11
N ASP A 650 4.87 -32.55 0.21
CA ASP A 650 6.32 -32.49 0.11
C ASP A 650 6.88 -31.09 0.42
N PRO A 651 7.61 -30.92 1.54
CA PRO A 651 8.22 -29.65 1.94
C PRO A 651 9.55 -29.32 1.22
N SER A 652 10.03 -30.16 0.30
CA SER A 652 11.42 -30.10 -0.18
C SER A 652 11.77 -29.07 -1.27
N ALA A 653 10.83 -28.22 -1.72
CA ALA A 653 11.00 -27.51 -3.01
C ALA A 653 11.19 -25.98 -2.99
N GLU A 654 10.91 -25.23 -1.91
CA GLU A 654 10.87 -23.75 -2.00
C GLU A 654 11.58 -23.02 -0.82
N ILE A 655 12.16 -21.85 -1.10
CA ILE A 655 12.65 -20.90 -0.09
C ILE A 655 11.45 -20.12 0.43
N ILE A 656 11.23 -20.16 1.74
CA ILE A 656 9.93 -19.76 2.31
C ILE A 656 10.09 -18.51 3.15
N VAL A 657 9.48 -17.44 2.68
CA VAL A 657 9.40 -16.18 3.40
C VAL A 657 7.92 -15.81 3.48
N LEU A 658 7.35 -15.93 4.69
CA LEU A 658 6.09 -15.25 4.98
C LEU A 658 6.34 -13.74 4.95
N LYS A 659 5.32 -12.96 4.58
CA LYS A 659 5.42 -11.49 4.62
C LYS A 659 5.51 -11.02 6.07
N GLU A 660 6.47 -10.15 6.39
CA GLU A 660 6.62 -9.64 7.76
C GLU A 660 5.37 -8.84 8.15
N PRO A 661 4.75 -9.14 9.32
CA PRO A 661 3.59 -8.39 9.79
C PRO A 661 4.00 -6.96 10.15
N PRO A 662 3.07 -5.99 10.07
CA PRO A 662 3.39 -4.60 10.37
C PRO A 662 3.90 -4.45 11.81
N THR A 663 4.96 -3.64 11.96
CA THR A 663 5.59 -3.40 13.26
C THR A 663 4.67 -2.55 14.13
N ILE A 664 4.23 -3.12 15.26
CA ILE A 664 3.44 -2.40 16.27
C ILE A 664 4.38 -2.06 17.41
N ARG A 665 4.51 -0.77 17.75
CA ARG A 665 5.27 -0.31 18.92
C ARG A 665 4.30 0.16 19.99
N PRO A 666 4.20 -0.51 21.16
CA PRO A 666 3.36 -0.03 22.26
C PRO A 666 3.93 1.27 22.82
N ASN A 667 3.06 2.23 23.11
CA ASN A 667 3.45 3.60 23.50
C ASN A 667 3.97 3.68 24.95
N SER A 668 3.70 2.68 25.80
CA SER A 668 4.11 2.66 27.21
C SER A 668 4.29 1.21 27.73
N PRO A 669 5.02 0.99 28.84
CA PRO A 669 5.13 -0.35 29.46
C PRO A 669 3.78 -0.81 30.06
N TYR A 670 2.99 0.13 30.58
CA TYR A 670 1.67 -0.14 31.12
C TYR A 670 0.68 -0.59 30.05
N ASP A 671 0.80 -0.07 28.82
CA ASP A 671 0.04 -0.54 27.66
C ASP A 671 0.33 -2.02 27.38
N LEU A 672 1.61 -2.41 27.35
CA LEU A 672 1.98 -3.81 27.10
C LEU A 672 1.55 -4.76 28.23
N CYS A 673 1.70 -4.35 29.49
CA CYS A 673 1.27 -5.15 30.65
C CYS A 673 -0.26 -5.28 30.74
N SER A 674 -1.00 -4.19 30.49
CA SER A 674 -2.48 -4.21 30.51
C SER A 674 -3.05 -5.05 29.37
N ARG A 675 -2.47 -4.93 28.16
CA ARG A 675 -2.78 -5.82 27.03
C ARG A 675 -2.49 -7.28 27.38
N PHE A 676 -1.34 -7.57 27.99
CA PHE A 676 -1.02 -8.92 28.43
C PHE A 676 -2.06 -9.48 29.40
N ALA A 677 -2.43 -8.72 30.43
CA ALA A 677 -3.43 -9.13 31.40
C ALA A 677 -4.80 -9.38 30.74
N ALA A 678 -5.28 -8.43 29.92
CA ALA A 678 -6.58 -8.51 29.25
C ALA A 678 -6.68 -9.70 28.29
N VAL A 679 -5.64 -9.91 27.47
CA VAL A 679 -5.59 -11.03 26.52
C VAL A 679 -5.59 -12.37 27.25
N MET A 680 -4.78 -12.49 28.31
CA MET A 680 -4.67 -13.73 29.08
C MET A 680 -5.92 -14.02 29.91
N GLU A 681 -6.60 -12.99 30.44
CA GLU A 681 -7.91 -13.13 31.09
C GLU A 681 -8.98 -13.60 30.10
N SER A 682 -9.06 -12.98 28.93
CA SER A 682 -10.00 -13.36 27.86
C SER A 682 -9.78 -14.80 27.38
N ILE A 683 -8.53 -15.22 27.20
CA ILE A 683 -8.17 -16.60 26.82
C ILE A 683 -8.65 -17.64 27.86
N GLN A 684 -8.51 -17.34 29.15
CA GLN A 684 -8.90 -18.26 30.22
C GLN A 684 -10.41 -18.24 30.51
N GLY A 685 -11.06 -17.08 30.34
CA GLY A 685 -12.52 -16.94 30.40
C GLY A 685 -13.24 -17.80 29.36
N VAL A 686 -12.68 -17.91 28.15
CA VAL A 686 -13.24 -18.76 27.08
C VAL A 686 -13.10 -20.26 27.40
N SER A 687 -12.12 -20.67 28.20
CA SER A 687 -11.94 -22.07 28.61
C SER A 687 -12.74 -22.47 29.87
N THR A 688 -13.31 -21.52 30.62
CA THR A 688 -14.08 -21.79 31.85
C THR A 688 -15.60 -21.78 31.66
N VAL A 689 -16.10 -21.40 30.48
CA VAL A 689 -17.52 -21.54 30.12
C VAL A 689 -17.73 -22.83 29.32
N THR A 690 -17.47 -23.97 29.96
CA THR A 690 -18.21 -25.21 29.71
C THR A 690 -18.91 -25.58 31.01
N VAL A 691 -20.02 -24.90 31.26
CA VAL A 691 -21.00 -25.28 32.29
C VAL A 691 -22.14 -26.03 31.60
N LYS A 692 -22.21 -27.31 31.97
CA LYS A 692 -23.18 -28.38 31.67
C LYS A 692 -22.98 -29.18 30.38
#